data_AF-A0A2D1U8R6-F1
#
_entry.id   AF-A0A2D1U8R6-F1
#
_cell.length_a   1.000
_cell.length_b   1.000
_cell.length_c   1.000
_cell.angle_alpha   90.00
_cell.angle_beta   90.00
_cell.angle_gamma   90.00
#
_symmetry.space_group_name_H-M   'P 1'
#
loop_
_entity.id
_entity.type
_entity.pdbx_description
1 polymer ?
#
loop_
_entity_poly.entity_id
_entity_poly.type
_entity_poly.pdbx_seq_one_letter_code
_entity_poly.pdbx_strand_id
1 'polypeptide(L)'
;MKFKKIFTILLFFFAIVLSQTAFSQTNYADVKVDDLTDTQIRQLIQRAESVGYNDAQLEQMAAAQGMNATEIEKLRLRVEKIRKQDGGQGNDKSDNNGANKNQQNGNELDRSRGFDKQNLRDTAKNNNKKTDLNGNLKDKKTLEEEKLEEMKKLFEGLKPKIFGEDLFKNDNMTFEPNLRMATPKSYVIGPDDELLIDLSGDNEANYKLKVSPDGTIRLQYVGLISVGGLTIEQAISKIRSSMASTYPSLKSGRTSVAITLGNIRSIKITVIGEVVKPGSYTVPSLFTVFNALYESGGPNRNGSFRKIQVVRNNKVVSTIDVYDFLLNGIQKNNIRLQDQDVINVPVYQTRVEMSGEVKRPALYEALNTETLEDMVRFAGGFSNDAYTAQIKVLQKTNKERKITDVQADDYNKYNPLNGDKYVVEAILDRFENRVEISGAVFRPGQFELDENLTLTQLIAKADGLKEDAFLNRGYISRLNADNSLSLLSFDVAKVLGGTQADIKLQREDKVTISSIFDLREEYKVTIQGEVREPGTFEYGDNMNLEALIQMAGGFKEGATPNRIEISRRIKNSDATSASAQTAEVFTVNVDQNLKIQEKDFTLKPFDIVSIRSSESYQVQRQVKVEGEVLYPGTYTITKKDERISDIIKRAGGLSPLAYVEGASLKRTGGAEARAADSLERRKEEKEKLMNLQRLKQTGAKDTTTIEKDLQVLRSDLVGIDLERILKKPLSRNDLIVEDGDVIRVPKELQTVRVTGEVLKPNSIVYIKGRSFKGYVDGAGGFSYNAYKRGAYIVYSNGSVAAAKKFLFFNNYPQVKPGAEIFVPKRAEREKIGIQGIVGISTAIASLAAIFITLLK
;
A
#
# COMPACT_ATOMS: atom_id res chain seq x y z
N MET A 1 -12.88 43.51 64.45
CA MET A 1 -11.79 43.09 63.54
C MET A 1 -12.15 41.98 62.54
N LYS A 2 -13.44 41.68 62.29
CA LYS A 2 -13.88 40.53 61.47
C LYS A 2 -14.38 40.87 60.05
N PHE A 3 -14.42 42.13 59.64
CA PHE A 3 -14.87 42.52 58.29
C PHE A 3 -13.74 42.53 57.23
N LYS A 4 -12.49 42.82 57.62
CA LYS A 4 -11.35 42.81 56.69
C LYS A 4 -10.95 41.42 56.19
N LYS A 5 -11.20 40.35 56.95
CA LYS A 5 -10.90 38.96 56.55
C LYS A 5 -11.95 38.36 55.61
N ILE A 6 -13.22 38.75 55.76
CA ILE A 6 -14.28 38.30 54.85
C ILE A 6 -14.17 39.06 53.52
N PHE A 7 -13.84 40.35 53.55
CA PHE A 7 -13.62 41.12 52.31
C PHE A 7 -12.37 40.67 51.55
N THR A 8 -11.29 40.25 52.24
CA THR A 8 -10.11 39.69 51.55
C THR A 8 -10.37 38.29 50.98
N ILE A 9 -11.19 37.46 51.62
CA ILE A 9 -11.59 36.16 51.07
C ILE A 9 -12.56 36.33 49.88
N LEU A 10 -13.48 37.29 49.95
CA LEU A 10 -14.39 37.60 48.83
C LEU A 10 -13.66 38.24 47.65
N LEU A 11 -12.66 39.09 47.90
CA LEU A 11 -11.83 39.72 46.87
C LEU A 11 -10.80 38.74 46.28
N PHE A 12 -10.38 37.72 47.03
CA PHE A 12 -9.61 36.59 46.51
C PHE A 12 -10.46 35.65 45.66
N PHE A 13 -11.73 35.42 46.02
CA PHE A 13 -12.67 34.68 45.19
C PHE A 13 -13.10 35.46 43.93
N PHE A 14 -13.24 36.78 44.02
CA PHE A 14 -13.57 37.64 42.86
C PHE A 14 -12.37 37.83 41.91
N ALA A 15 -11.14 37.81 42.43
CA ALA A 15 -9.91 37.81 41.61
C ALA A 15 -9.67 36.47 40.88
N ILE A 16 -10.18 35.36 41.41
CA ILE A 16 -10.16 34.06 40.72
C ILE A 16 -11.25 33.98 39.63
N VAL A 17 -12.29 34.81 39.70
CA VAL A 17 -13.37 34.87 38.69
C VAL A 17 -13.09 35.89 37.56
N LEU A 18 -12.11 36.78 37.70
CA LEU A 18 -11.78 37.83 36.71
C LEU A 18 -10.46 37.62 35.94
N SER A 19 -9.91 36.41 35.97
CA SER A 19 -8.84 35.98 35.05
C SER A 19 -9.35 34.96 34.03
N GLN A 20 -10.51 35.24 33.44
CA GLN A 20 -10.83 34.73 32.10
C GLN A 20 -10.60 35.84 31.09
N THR A 21 -9.33 36.11 30.82
CA THR A 21 -8.97 36.65 29.51
C THR A 21 -9.15 35.51 28.51
N ALA A 22 -10.00 35.79 27.52
CA ALA A 22 -10.33 34.89 26.44
C ALA A 22 -9.05 34.32 25.79
N PHE A 23 -8.78 33.05 26.03
CA PHE A 23 -8.03 32.22 25.10
C PHE A 23 -9.05 31.32 24.43
N SER A 24 -9.36 31.67 23.18
CA SER A 24 -10.18 30.88 22.27
C SER A 24 -9.91 29.38 22.44
N GLN A 25 -10.90 28.64 22.93
CA GLN A 25 -11.00 27.21 22.67
C GLN A 25 -11.14 27.09 21.15
N THR A 26 -10.07 26.65 20.49
CA THR A 26 -10.16 26.21 19.11
C THR A 26 -11.01 24.95 19.13
N ASN A 27 -12.24 25.06 18.63
CA ASN A 27 -13.11 23.91 18.45
C ASN A 27 -12.52 23.07 17.31
N TYR A 28 -11.92 21.92 17.63
CA TYR A 28 -11.25 21.06 16.64
C TYR A 28 -12.22 20.28 15.76
N ALA A 29 -13.53 20.36 16.04
CA ALA A 29 -14.56 19.68 15.26
C ALA A 29 -14.63 20.16 13.80
N ASP A 30 -14.39 21.46 13.55
CA ASP A 30 -14.52 22.07 12.21
C ASP A 30 -13.17 22.42 11.55
N VAL A 31 -12.05 22.02 12.15
CA VAL A 31 -10.71 22.36 11.65
C VAL A 31 -10.29 21.38 10.55
N LYS A 32 -10.05 21.90 9.35
CA LYS A 32 -9.42 21.17 8.24
C LYS A 32 -7.90 21.31 8.33
N VAL A 33 -7.19 20.20 8.39
CA VAL A 33 -5.73 20.13 8.54
C VAL A 33 -4.99 20.66 7.33
N ASP A 34 -5.62 20.60 6.16
CA ASP A 34 -5.04 21.13 4.91
C ASP A 34 -4.90 22.66 4.94
N ASP A 35 -5.79 23.34 5.67
CA ASP A 35 -5.84 24.80 5.80
C ASP A 35 -4.86 25.34 6.87
N LEU A 36 -4.22 24.46 7.65
CA LEU A 36 -3.24 24.83 8.67
C LEU A 36 -1.85 25.02 8.07
N THR A 37 -1.17 26.08 8.49
CA THR A 37 0.26 26.32 8.17
C THR A 37 1.17 25.44 9.02
N ASP A 38 2.36 25.11 8.52
CA ASP A 38 3.32 24.27 9.25
C ASP A 38 3.81 24.91 10.56
N THR A 39 3.73 26.25 10.68
CA THR A 39 3.99 26.97 11.94
C THR A 39 2.86 26.77 12.95
N GLN A 40 1.60 26.76 12.53
CA GLN A 40 0.45 26.46 13.39
C GLN A 40 0.48 25.00 13.87
N ILE A 41 0.89 24.06 13.02
CA ILE A 41 1.05 22.65 13.41
C ILE A 41 2.20 22.47 14.41
N ARG A 42 3.33 23.18 14.23
CA ARG A 42 4.40 23.21 15.24
C ARG A 42 3.93 23.76 16.59
N GLN A 43 3.10 24.81 16.60
CA GLN A 43 2.52 25.34 17.83
C GLN A 43 1.58 24.33 18.51
N LEU A 44 0.82 23.54 17.74
CA LEU A 44 0.00 22.46 18.29
C LEU A 44 0.85 21.35 18.93
N ILE A 45 1.93 20.93 18.26
CA ILE A 45 2.88 19.95 18.80
C ILE A 45 3.52 20.47 20.09
N GLN A 46 4.09 21.69 20.07
CA GLN A 46 4.73 22.29 21.24
C GLN A 46 3.78 22.47 22.41
N ARG A 47 2.51 22.83 22.15
CA ARG A 47 1.49 22.95 23.19
C ARG A 47 1.16 21.59 23.80
N ALA A 48 1.03 20.55 22.99
CA ALA A 48 0.79 19.19 23.47
C ALA A 48 1.97 18.68 24.32
N GLU A 49 3.20 18.88 23.85
CA GLU A 49 4.41 18.51 24.57
C GLU A 49 4.59 19.27 25.88
N SER A 50 4.21 20.56 25.92
CA SER A 50 4.26 21.37 27.15
C SER A 50 3.33 20.86 28.27
N VAL A 51 2.30 20.10 27.89
CA VAL A 51 1.37 19.41 28.80
C VAL A 51 1.76 17.93 28.99
N GLY A 52 2.88 17.50 28.41
CA GLY A 52 3.43 16.15 28.54
C GLY A 52 2.78 15.10 27.63
N TYR A 53 2.03 15.52 26.62
CA TYR A 53 1.44 14.61 25.65
C TYR A 53 2.43 14.26 24.53
N ASN A 54 2.49 12.98 24.20
CA ASN A 54 3.19 12.49 23.01
C ASN A 54 2.30 12.57 21.77
N ASP A 55 2.87 12.35 20.58
CA ASP A 55 2.16 12.50 19.29
C ASP A 55 0.89 11.62 19.22
N ALA A 56 0.93 10.41 19.78
CA ALA A 56 -0.24 9.53 19.83
C ALA A 56 -1.34 10.06 20.79
N GLN A 57 -0.96 10.75 21.85
CA GLN A 57 -1.89 11.41 22.78
C GLN A 57 -2.46 12.71 22.20
N LEU A 58 -1.70 13.41 21.34
CA LEU A 58 -2.19 14.56 20.57
C LEU A 58 -3.31 14.15 19.61
N GLU A 59 -3.15 13.02 18.91
CA GLU A 59 -4.20 12.44 18.05
C GLU A 59 -5.45 12.07 18.86
N GLN A 60 -5.28 11.44 20.02
CA GLN A 60 -6.40 11.08 20.89
C GLN A 60 -7.12 12.30 21.47
N MET A 61 -6.39 13.37 21.77
CA MET A 61 -6.96 14.63 22.23
C MET A 61 -7.76 15.32 21.11
N ALA A 62 -7.23 15.35 19.88
CA ALA A 62 -7.94 15.89 18.72
C ALA A 62 -9.24 15.11 18.43
N ALA A 63 -9.20 13.77 18.56
CA ALA A 63 -10.37 12.91 18.48
C ALA A 63 -11.40 13.19 19.58
N ALA A 64 -10.94 13.31 20.83
CA ALA A 64 -11.80 13.63 21.96
C ALA A 64 -12.42 15.03 21.89
N GLN A 65 -11.81 15.94 21.12
CA GLN A 65 -12.31 17.30 20.86
C GLN A 65 -13.11 17.40 19.56
N GLY A 66 -13.50 16.26 18.96
CA GLY A 66 -14.48 16.21 17.88
C GLY A 66 -13.92 16.24 16.46
N MET A 67 -12.59 16.22 16.27
CA MET A 67 -11.99 16.18 14.94
C MET A 67 -12.36 14.88 14.21
N ASN A 68 -12.76 14.99 12.94
CA ASN A 68 -13.12 13.83 12.13
C ASN A 68 -11.91 12.90 11.93
N ALA A 69 -12.14 11.58 11.89
CA ALA A 69 -11.11 10.55 11.72
C ALA A 69 -10.19 10.80 10.51
N THR A 70 -10.73 11.32 9.40
CA THR A 70 -9.94 11.65 8.20
C THR A 70 -8.99 12.83 8.42
N GLU A 71 -9.41 13.82 9.21
CA GLU A 71 -8.57 14.98 9.54
C GLU A 71 -7.50 14.60 10.59
N ILE A 72 -7.81 13.68 11.51
CA ILE A 72 -6.81 13.14 12.46
C ILE A 72 -5.68 12.42 11.71
N GLU A 73 -6.02 11.64 10.67
CA GLU A 73 -5.02 10.96 9.86
C GLU A 73 -4.12 11.96 9.11
N LYS A 74 -4.70 13.01 8.54
CA LYS A 74 -3.93 14.11 7.92
C LYS A 74 -3.03 14.82 8.94
N LEU A 75 -3.54 15.07 10.16
CA LEU A 75 -2.78 15.71 11.24
C LEU A 75 -1.56 14.87 11.60
N ARG A 76 -1.75 13.56 11.80
CA ARG A 76 -0.68 12.59 12.08
C ARG A 76 0.41 12.62 11.01
N LEU A 77 0.02 12.53 9.74
CA LEU A 77 0.97 12.54 8.62
C LEU A 77 1.77 13.85 8.56
N ARG A 78 1.13 14.98 8.87
CA ARG A 78 1.77 16.30 8.84
C ARG A 78 2.70 16.54 10.04
N VAL A 79 2.34 16.05 11.23
CA VAL A 79 3.21 16.02 12.42
C VAL A 79 4.46 15.17 12.18
N GLU A 80 4.32 13.98 11.57
CA GLU A 80 5.44 13.10 11.24
C GLU A 80 6.40 13.73 10.22
N LYS A 81 5.87 14.44 9.22
CA LYS A 81 6.65 15.18 8.22
C LYS A 81 7.47 16.32 8.85
N ILE A 82 6.87 17.08 9.75
CA ILE A 82 7.54 18.19 10.46
C ILE A 82 8.66 17.66 11.37
N ARG A 83 8.42 16.60 12.14
CA ARG A 83 9.44 15.93 12.98
C ARG A 83 10.63 15.44 12.17
N LYS A 84 10.40 14.91 10.96
CA LYS A 84 11.45 14.46 10.04
C LYS A 84 12.25 15.61 9.43
N GLN A 85 11.63 16.77 9.21
CA GLN A 85 12.33 17.98 8.77
C GLN A 85 13.16 18.62 9.91
N ASP A 86 12.61 18.66 11.12
CA ASP A 86 13.28 19.25 12.29
C ASP A 86 14.39 18.32 12.84
N GLY A 87 14.35 17.00 12.56
CA GLY A 87 15.42 16.04 12.86
C GLY A 87 16.65 16.11 11.93
N GLY A 88 16.65 17.02 10.95
CA GLY A 88 17.71 17.19 9.95
C GLY A 88 18.70 18.33 10.20
N GLN A 89 18.60 19.06 11.32
CA GLN A 89 19.53 20.15 11.66
C GLN A 89 20.06 19.99 13.09
N GLY A 90 21.28 19.46 13.20
CA GLY A 90 22.04 19.47 14.45
C GLY A 90 23.10 18.38 14.53
N ASN A 91 24.21 18.55 13.81
CA ASN A 91 25.57 18.31 14.32
C ASN A 91 26.58 18.50 13.18
N ASP A 92 27.03 19.74 13.03
CA ASP A 92 28.26 20.07 12.34
C ASP A 92 29.05 21.03 13.25
N LYS A 93 30.05 20.49 13.94
CA LYS A 93 31.19 21.22 14.52
C LYS A 93 32.24 20.23 15.01
N SER A 94 33.33 20.18 14.26
CA SER A 94 34.74 19.98 14.63
C SER A 94 35.05 19.17 15.89
N ASP A 95 35.83 18.11 15.72
CA ASP A 95 37.21 18.19 16.20
C ASP A 95 38.21 17.39 15.37
N ASN A 96 39.38 18.01 15.27
CA ASN A 96 40.52 17.69 14.43
C ASN A 96 41.43 16.64 15.08
N ASN A 97 42.21 15.97 14.22
CA ASN A 97 43.52 15.37 14.46
C ASN A 97 43.65 14.17 15.42
N GLY A 98 44.32 13.13 14.91
CA GLY A 98 44.99 12.17 15.78
C GLY A 98 45.35 10.83 15.18
N ALA A 99 46.19 10.84 14.14
CA ALA A 99 47.30 9.92 13.92
C ALA A 99 47.20 8.40 14.22
N ASN A 100 47.80 7.69 13.26
CA ASN A 100 48.64 6.50 13.42
C ASN A 100 48.02 5.10 13.28
N LYS A 101 48.34 4.54 12.11
CA LYS A 101 49.24 3.40 11.86
C LYS A 101 48.65 1.99 11.88
N ASN A 102 48.89 1.35 10.72
CA ASN A 102 49.44 -0.01 10.53
C ASN A 102 48.61 -1.19 11.05
N GLN A 103 48.66 -2.39 10.48
CA GLN A 103 49.08 -2.95 9.19
C GLN A 103 48.76 -4.46 9.39
N GLN A 104 48.49 -5.15 8.28
CA GLN A 104 48.89 -6.54 8.02
C GLN A 104 48.24 -7.71 8.79
N ASN A 105 47.50 -8.49 7.99
CA ASN A 105 47.81 -9.87 7.59
C ASN A 105 48.43 -10.86 8.61
N GLY A 106 47.78 -12.02 8.70
CA GLY A 106 48.39 -13.29 9.09
C GLY A 106 47.43 -14.46 8.85
N ASN A 107 47.75 -15.28 7.84
CA ASN A 107 47.11 -16.55 7.48
C ASN A 107 47.61 -17.72 8.35
N GLU A 108 46.97 -18.89 8.14
CA GLU A 108 47.35 -20.29 8.47
C GLU A 108 46.70 -20.90 9.74
N LEU A 109 45.70 -21.79 9.62
CA LEU A 109 45.72 -23.24 9.26
C LEU A 109 46.16 -24.14 10.44
N ASP A 110 45.26 -24.91 11.07
CA ASP A 110 44.86 -26.27 10.66
C ASP A 110 44.07 -27.03 11.77
N ARG A 111 43.09 -27.84 11.31
CA ARG A 111 42.41 -29.04 11.86
C ARG A 111 42.30 -29.30 13.38
N SER A 112 41.05 -29.48 13.85
CA SER A 112 40.42 -30.81 14.04
C SER A 112 39.04 -30.75 14.75
N ARG A 113 38.06 -31.44 14.14
CA ARG A 113 36.81 -32.13 14.61
C ARG A 113 36.38 -31.94 16.10
N GLY A 114 35.12 -31.75 16.48
CA GLY A 114 33.81 -31.76 15.80
C GLY A 114 32.68 -31.60 16.84
N PHE A 115 31.48 -31.22 16.37
CA PHE A 115 30.16 -31.11 17.07
C PHE A 115 30.07 -30.15 18.27
N ASP A 116 29.05 -29.31 18.49
CA ASP A 116 27.90 -28.83 17.73
C ASP A 116 27.44 -27.58 18.50
N LYS A 117 27.41 -26.40 17.88
CA LYS A 117 26.92 -25.16 18.53
C LYS A 117 26.15 -24.30 17.54
N GLN A 118 25.00 -24.83 17.11
CA GLN A 118 24.00 -24.08 16.38
C GLN A 118 23.02 -23.40 17.36
N ASN A 119 22.59 -22.21 16.97
CA ASN A 119 21.48 -21.41 17.53
C ASN A 119 21.80 -20.57 18.77
N LEU A 120 22.54 -19.47 18.56
CA LEU A 120 22.46 -18.25 19.39
C LEU A 120 22.90 -16.98 18.64
N ARG A 121 22.63 -16.91 17.31
CA ARG A 121 22.94 -15.70 16.51
C ARG A 121 21.84 -15.23 15.53
N ASP A 122 20.61 -15.76 15.60
CA ASP A 122 19.56 -15.41 14.63
C ASP A 122 18.45 -14.46 15.11
N THR A 123 18.46 -13.97 16.35
CA THR A 123 17.33 -13.18 16.85
C THR A 123 17.50 -11.65 16.81
N ALA A 124 18.54 -11.13 16.13
CA ALA A 124 18.78 -9.68 16.06
C ALA A 124 18.83 -9.08 14.65
N LYS A 125 18.41 -9.82 13.60
CA LYS A 125 18.43 -9.33 12.20
C LYS A 125 17.09 -9.27 11.47
N ASN A 126 15.97 -9.57 12.11
CA ASN A 126 14.69 -9.76 11.40
C ASN A 126 13.69 -8.59 11.43
N ASN A 127 14.11 -7.36 11.75
CA ASN A 127 13.19 -6.20 11.77
C ASN A 127 13.36 -5.21 10.61
N ASN A 128 14.15 -5.52 9.58
CA ASN A 128 14.50 -4.56 8.50
C ASN A 128 14.14 -4.99 7.06
N LYS A 129 13.22 -5.94 6.88
CA LYS A 129 12.74 -6.36 5.54
C LYS A 129 11.29 -5.97 5.31
N LYS A 130 11.02 -5.34 4.17
CA LYS A 130 9.67 -5.12 3.62
C LYS A 130 9.63 -5.64 2.19
N THR A 131 8.47 -6.10 1.78
CA THR A 131 8.17 -6.64 0.45
C THR A 131 8.02 -5.52 -0.57
N ASP A 132 8.61 -5.70 -1.75
CA ASP A 132 8.35 -4.86 -2.93
C ASP A 132 7.00 -5.21 -3.59
N LEU A 133 6.60 -4.48 -4.64
CA LEU A 133 5.34 -4.67 -5.37
C LEU A 133 5.21 -6.06 -6.04
N ASN A 134 6.33 -6.79 -6.17
CA ASN A 134 6.39 -8.13 -6.73
C ASN A 134 6.58 -9.21 -5.65
N GLY A 135 6.47 -8.85 -4.37
CA GLY A 135 6.52 -9.79 -3.25
C GLY A 135 7.90 -10.25 -2.83
N ASN A 136 8.99 -9.62 -3.28
CA ASN A 136 10.36 -9.98 -2.89
C ASN A 136 10.83 -9.24 -1.63
N LEU A 137 11.51 -9.98 -0.74
CA LEU A 137 12.02 -9.49 0.54
C LEU A 137 13.40 -8.82 0.36
N LYS A 138 13.44 -7.48 0.32
CA LYS A 138 14.69 -6.69 0.24
C LYS A 138 14.94 -5.84 1.50
N ASP A 139 16.20 -5.44 1.69
CA ASP A 139 16.65 -4.61 2.80
C ASP A 139 16.19 -3.14 2.64
N LYS A 140 15.83 -2.48 3.74
CA LYS A 140 15.23 -1.14 3.76
C LYS A 140 16.08 -0.03 3.09
N LYS A 141 17.42 -0.12 3.20
CA LYS A 141 18.35 0.84 2.57
C LYS A 141 18.34 0.76 1.04
N THR A 142 18.38 -0.44 0.48
CA THR A 142 18.31 -0.66 -0.96
C THR A 142 16.98 -0.18 -1.57
N LEU A 143 15.88 -0.31 -0.83
CA LEU A 143 14.57 0.18 -1.29
C LEU A 143 14.46 1.71 -1.29
N GLU A 144 15.14 2.40 -0.36
CA GLU A 144 15.18 3.86 -0.31
C GLU A 144 16.09 4.44 -1.39
N GLU A 145 17.19 3.76 -1.72
CA GLU A 145 18.10 4.12 -2.83
C GLU A 145 17.44 3.92 -4.20
N GLU A 146 16.77 2.78 -4.43
CA GLU A 146 15.99 2.52 -5.66
C GLU A 146 14.87 3.56 -5.83
N LYS A 147 14.13 3.88 -4.77
CA LYS A 147 13.09 4.94 -4.80
C LYS A 147 13.66 6.32 -5.09
N LEU A 148 14.83 6.65 -4.54
CA LEU A 148 15.48 7.93 -4.81
C LEU A 148 15.95 8.02 -6.27
N GLU A 149 16.42 6.92 -6.84
CA GLU A 149 16.82 6.83 -8.25
C GLU A 149 15.62 6.88 -9.19
N GLU A 150 14.52 6.21 -8.84
CA GLU A 150 13.24 6.27 -9.55
C GLU A 150 12.63 7.68 -9.49
N MET A 151 12.65 8.34 -8.33
CA MET A 151 12.24 9.73 -8.19
C MET A 151 13.15 10.68 -9.00
N LYS A 152 14.47 10.46 -9.01
CA LYS A 152 15.38 11.25 -9.87
C LYS A 152 15.04 11.09 -11.35
N LYS A 153 14.78 9.86 -11.82
CA LYS A 153 14.33 9.59 -13.19
C LYS A 153 12.98 10.28 -13.50
N LEU A 154 12.06 10.27 -12.55
CA LEU A 154 10.77 10.97 -12.66
C LEU A 154 10.95 12.50 -12.75
N PHE A 155 11.81 13.08 -11.91
CA PHE A 155 12.12 14.52 -11.94
C PHE A 155 12.94 14.95 -13.16
N GLU A 156 13.78 14.07 -13.71
CA GLU A 156 14.43 14.30 -15.00
C GLU A 156 13.42 14.31 -16.14
N GLY A 157 12.40 13.45 -16.10
CA GLY A 157 11.28 13.46 -17.06
C GLY A 157 10.41 14.72 -17.03
N LEU A 158 10.42 15.47 -15.92
CA LEU A 158 9.66 16.73 -15.77
C LEU A 158 10.38 17.95 -16.35
N LYS A 159 11.67 17.86 -16.67
CA LYS A 159 12.39 18.95 -17.33
C LYS A 159 12.11 18.90 -18.83
N PRO A 160 11.83 20.05 -19.48
CA PRO A 160 11.61 20.05 -20.91
C PRO A 160 12.91 19.63 -21.61
N LYS A 161 12.83 18.55 -22.40
CA LYS A 161 13.95 18.00 -23.17
C LYS A 161 14.26 18.87 -24.37
N ILE A 162 15.50 18.91 -24.82
CA ILE A 162 15.85 19.61 -26.06
C ILE A 162 15.52 18.70 -27.25
N PHE A 163 14.79 19.22 -28.23
CA PHE A 163 14.46 18.45 -29.42
C PHE A 163 15.74 18.09 -30.19
N GLY A 164 15.93 16.79 -30.41
CA GLY A 164 17.12 16.23 -31.07
C GLY A 164 18.24 15.77 -30.15
N GLU A 165 18.20 16.09 -28.85
CA GLU A 165 19.22 15.69 -27.89
C GLU A 165 19.27 14.16 -27.69
N ASP A 166 18.11 13.50 -27.71
CA ASP A 166 17.99 12.04 -27.55
C ASP A 166 18.72 11.27 -28.67
N LEU A 167 18.98 11.89 -29.82
CA LEU A 167 19.71 11.28 -30.94
C LEU A 167 21.15 10.91 -30.59
N PHE A 168 21.79 11.72 -29.74
CA PHE A 168 23.21 11.59 -29.42
C PHE A 168 23.46 11.04 -28.01
N LYS A 169 22.41 10.95 -27.18
CA LYS A 169 22.48 10.37 -25.83
C LYS A 169 22.13 8.89 -25.75
N ASN A 170 21.55 8.32 -26.81
CA ASN A 170 21.10 6.94 -26.79
C ASN A 170 22.26 5.97 -27.11
N ASP A 171 22.69 5.20 -26.11
CA ASP A 171 23.74 4.18 -26.25
C ASP A 171 23.40 3.08 -27.29
N ASN A 172 22.11 2.91 -27.64
CA ASN A 172 21.65 1.90 -28.60
C ASN A 172 21.60 2.39 -30.06
N MET A 173 21.79 3.70 -30.33
CA MET A 173 21.75 4.25 -31.69
C MET A 173 23.15 4.57 -32.18
N THR A 174 23.80 3.68 -32.92
CA THR A 174 25.15 3.93 -33.45
C THR A 174 25.12 4.50 -34.87
N PHE A 175 25.83 5.62 -35.11
CA PHE A 175 26.10 6.15 -36.45
C PHE A 175 27.42 5.63 -37.03
N GLU A 176 27.78 4.38 -36.74
CA GLU A 176 29.00 3.82 -37.28
C GLU A 176 28.94 3.79 -38.82
N PRO A 177 29.97 4.28 -39.52
CA PRO A 177 30.02 4.17 -40.96
C PRO A 177 30.09 2.69 -41.31
N ASN A 178 29.31 2.25 -42.30
CA ASN A 178 29.38 0.87 -42.76
C ASN A 178 30.74 0.63 -43.47
N LEU A 179 31.73 0.18 -42.70
CA LEU A 179 33.08 -0.17 -43.17
C LEU A 179 33.09 -1.39 -44.11
N ARG A 180 31.95 -2.09 -44.25
CA ARG A 180 31.77 -3.23 -45.16
C ARG A 180 31.14 -2.83 -46.50
N MET A 181 30.95 -1.54 -46.78
CA MET A 181 30.47 -1.09 -48.09
C MET A 181 31.55 -1.25 -49.15
N ALA A 182 31.12 -1.55 -50.39
CA ALA A 182 32.00 -1.49 -51.56
C ALA A 182 32.68 -0.12 -51.62
N THR A 183 33.98 -0.12 -51.89
CA THR A 183 34.81 1.09 -51.90
C THR A 183 34.13 2.20 -52.71
N PRO A 184 33.80 3.37 -52.12
CA PRO A 184 33.20 4.46 -52.86
C PRO A 184 34.13 4.89 -54.00
N LYS A 185 33.63 4.89 -55.24
CA LYS A 185 34.43 5.31 -56.42
C LYS A 185 35.00 6.73 -56.28
N SER A 186 34.30 7.58 -55.52
CA SER A 186 34.66 8.96 -55.21
C SER A 186 35.63 9.11 -54.03
N TYR A 187 36.02 8.02 -53.35
CA TYR A 187 37.00 8.06 -52.28
C TYR A 187 38.36 8.52 -52.82
N VAL A 188 38.95 9.54 -52.20
CA VAL A 188 40.26 10.07 -52.57
C VAL A 188 41.32 9.37 -51.75
N ILE A 189 42.23 8.66 -52.43
CA ILE A 189 43.32 7.92 -51.82
C ILE A 189 44.33 8.90 -51.22
N GLY A 190 44.79 8.62 -50.01
CA GLY A 190 45.86 9.34 -49.36
C GLY A 190 46.92 8.43 -48.72
N PRO A 191 47.92 9.03 -48.07
CA PRO A 191 48.93 8.31 -47.30
C PRO A 191 48.30 7.35 -46.29
N ASP A 192 48.96 6.22 -46.05
CA ASP A 192 48.54 5.14 -45.14
C ASP A 192 47.28 4.35 -45.54
N ASP A 193 46.60 4.71 -46.62
CA ASP A 193 45.60 3.84 -47.24
C ASP A 193 46.24 2.56 -47.76
N GLU A 194 45.46 1.49 -47.82
CA GLU A 194 45.88 0.19 -48.34
C GLU A 194 45.04 -0.19 -49.55
N LEU A 195 45.69 -0.52 -50.66
CA LEU A 195 45.04 -1.00 -51.87
C LEU A 195 45.27 -2.50 -51.99
N LEU A 196 44.17 -3.23 -52.13
CA LEU A 196 44.15 -4.65 -52.45
C LEU A 196 43.97 -4.76 -53.97
N ILE A 197 44.95 -5.34 -54.65
CA ILE A 197 44.95 -5.52 -56.10
C ILE A 197 44.94 -7.01 -56.37
N ASP A 198 43.89 -7.48 -57.02
CA ASP A 198 43.69 -8.89 -57.34
C ASP A 198 43.69 -9.08 -58.86
N LEU A 199 44.62 -9.88 -59.35
CA LEU A 199 44.73 -10.32 -60.73
C LEU A 199 44.19 -11.74 -60.84
N SER A 200 43.29 -11.97 -61.80
CA SER A 200 42.74 -13.30 -62.09
C SER A 200 42.68 -13.57 -63.60
N GLY A 201 42.75 -14.85 -64.00
CA GLY A 201 42.74 -15.29 -65.40
C GLY A 201 44.08 -15.94 -65.78
N ASP A 202 44.64 -15.57 -66.95
CA ASP A 202 45.95 -16.07 -67.40
C ASP A 202 47.11 -15.72 -66.43
N ASN A 203 46.90 -14.73 -65.56
CA ASN A 203 47.83 -14.35 -64.51
C ASN A 203 47.07 -14.27 -63.18
N GLU A 204 47.64 -14.88 -62.15
CA GLU A 204 47.09 -14.85 -60.78
C GLU A 204 48.12 -14.20 -59.85
N ALA A 205 47.73 -13.09 -59.21
CA ALA A 205 48.54 -12.43 -58.18
C ALA A 205 47.68 -11.54 -57.29
N ASN A 206 47.99 -11.53 -55.99
CA ASN A 206 47.34 -10.66 -55.02
C ASN A 206 48.39 -9.73 -54.39
N TYR A 207 48.16 -8.43 -54.47
CA TYR A 207 49.01 -7.42 -53.87
C TYR A 207 48.25 -6.63 -52.80
N LYS A 208 48.83 -6.57 -51.61
CA LYS A 208 48.40 -5.73 -50.50
C LYS A 208 49.38 -4.57 -50.34
N LEU A 209 49.06 -3.44 -50.96
CA LEU A 209 49.99 -2.32 -51.11
C LEU A 209 49.57 -1.14 -50.26
N LYS A 210 50.41 -0.76 -49.30
CA LYS A 210 50.24 0.46 -48.51
C LYS A 210 50.73 1.68 -49.31
N VAL A 211 49.93 2.74 -49.30
CA VAL A 211 50.26 4.02 -49.95
C VAL A 211 51.29 4.76 -49.10
N SER A 212 52.42 5.11 -49.72
CA SER A 212 53.51 5.84 -49.05
C SER A 212 53.08 7.27 -48.68
N PRO A 213 53.81 7.95 -47.76
CA PRO A 213 53.62 9.37 -47.48
C PRO A 213 53.68 10.27 -48.74
N ASP A 214 54.50 9.89 -49.71
CA ASP A 214 54.59 10.57 -51.02
C ASP A 214 53.42 10.28 -51.96
N GLY A 215 52.43 9.48 -51.53
CA GLY A 215 51.25 9.13 -52.31
C GLY A 215 51.52 8.10 -53.41
N THR A 216 52.50 7.22 -53.23
CA THR A 216 52.85 6.19 -54.24
C THR A 216 52.64 4.77 -53.70
N ILE A 217 52.37 3.83 -54.60
CA ILE A 217 52.44 2.40 -54.33
C ILE A 217 53.57 1.79 -55.15
N ARG A 218 54.24 0.77 -54.62
CA ARG A 218 55.27 0.01 -55.33
C ARG A 218 54.69 -1.36 -55.69
N LEU A 219 54.52 -1.61 -56.98
CA LEU A 219 53.96 -2.86 -57.49
C LEU A 219 55.06 -3.70 -58.12
N GLN A 220 55.15 -4.98 -57.77
CA GLN A 220 56.23 -5.87 -58.23
C GLN A 220 56.18 -5.98 -59.77
N TYR A 221 57.34 -5.91 -60.42
CA TYR A 221 57.51 -5.94 -61.89
C TYR A 221 56.90 -4.76 -62.68
N VAL A 222 56.20 -3.82 -62.03
CA VAL A 222 55.61 -2.62 -62.66
C VAL A 222 56.30 -1.34 -62.19
N GLY A 223 56.75 -1.28 -60.94
CA GLY A 223 57.47 -0.13 -60.37
C GLY A 223 56.60 0.77 -59.50
N LEU A 224 57.01 2.04 -59.35
CA LEU A 224 56.26 3.03 -58.55
C LEU A 224 55.10 3.62 -59.36
N ILE A 225 53.93 3.67 -58.75
CA ILE A 225 52.72 4.28 -59.31
C ILE A 225 52.21 5.34 -58.34
N SER A 226 52.06 6.58 -58.80
CA SER A 226 51.45 7.65 -58.01
C SER A 226 49.93 7.51 -57.97
N VAL A 227 49.37 7.35 -56.77
CA VAL A 227 47.94 7.13 -56.53
C VAL A 227 47.33 8.12 -55.54
N GLY A 228 48.15 8.81 -54.75
CA GLY A 228 47.72 9.82 -53.79
C GLY A 228 47.03 10.99 -54.47
N GLY A 229 45.91 11.44 -53.90
CA GLY A 229 45.08 12.52 -54.44
C GLY A 229 44.14 12.10 -55.57
N LEU A 230 44.24 10.86 -56.07
CA LEU A 230 43.31 10.33 -57.05
C LEU A 230 42.07 9.72 -56.38
N THR A 231 40.94 9.80 -57.07
CA THR A 231 39.78 8.97 -56.69
C THR A 231 40.08 7.50 -56.97
N ILE A 232 39.37 6.59 -56.30
CA ILE A 232 39.51 5.14 -56.53
C ILE A 232 39.30 4.79 -58.01
N GLU A 233 38.34 5.42 -58.68
CA GLU A 233 38.10 5.21 -60.12
C GLU A 233 39.27 5.68 -61.00
N GLN A 234 39.86 6.83 -60.68
CA GLN A 234 41.04 7.35 -61.37
C GLN A 234 42.27 6.47 -61.11
N ALA A 235 42.45 6.01 -59.87
CA ALA A 235 43.54 5.12 -59.49
C ALA A 235 43.43 3.76 -60.17
N ILE A 236 42.23 3.18 -60.26
CA ILE A 236 41.98 1.94 -61.03
C ILE A 236 42.47 2.11 -62.46
N SER A 237 42.07 3.20 -63.12
CA SER A 237 42.43 3.48 -64.51
C SER A 237 43.95 3.62 -64.68
N LYS A 238 44.61 4.33 -63.76
CA LYS A 238 46.06 4.58 -63.77
C LYS A 238 46.87 3.31 -63.48
N ILE A 239 46.47 2.52 -62.49
CA ILE A 239 47.10 1.26 -62.12
C ILE A 239 46.96 0.28 -63.28
N ARG A 240 45.76 0.12 -63.85
CA ARG A 240 45.51 -0.77 -65.00
C ARG A 240 46.38 -0.41 -66.20
N SER A 241 46.49 0.87 -66.53
CA SER A 241 47.35 1.37 -67.61
C SER A 241 48.83 1.05 -67.35
N SER A 242 49.29 1.28 -66.12
CA SER A 242 50.67 1.00 -65.70
C SER A 242 51.00 -0.49 -65.72
N MET A 243 50.03 -1.35 -65.40
CA MET A 243 50.19 -2.81 -65.42
C MET A 243 50.13 -3.43 -66.82
N ALA A 244 49.53 -2.75 -67.80
CA ALA A 244 49.29 -3.28 -69.13
C ALA A 244 50.57 -3.51 -69.96
N SER A 245 51.71 -2.93 -69.56
CA SER A 245 53.04 -3.19 -70.15
C SER A 245 53.64 -4.51 -69.65
N THR A 246 53.54 -4.78 -68.36
CA THR A 246 54.07 -6.00 -67.72
C THR A 246 53.13 -7.21 -67.87
N TYR A 247 51.82 -6.97 -67.94
CA TYR A 247 50.78 -8.01 -68.11
C TYR A 247 49.98 -7.77 -69.41
N PRO A 248 50.49 -8.16 -70.60
CA PRO A 248 49.82 -7.90 -71.88
C PRO A 248 48.41 -8.49 -71.99
N SER A 249 48.15 -9.60 -71.29
CA SER A 249 46.84 -10.27 -71.25
C SER A 249 45.71 -9.39 -70.72
N LEU A 250 46.02 -8.31 -69.96
CA LEU A 250 45.05 -7.28 -69.55
C LEU A 250 44.41 -6.54 -70.73
N LYS A 251 45.15 -6.33 -71.83
CA LYS A 251 44.63 -5.67 -73.04
C LYS A 251 43.67 -6.57 -73.79
N SER A 252 43.90 -7.88 -73.74
CA SER A 252 43.05 -8.90 -74.40
C SER A 252 41.81 -9.31 -73.60
N GLY A 253 41.68 -8.85 -72.34
CA GLY A 253 40.57 -9.21 -71.45
C GLY A 253 40.66 -10.61 -70.82
N ARG A 254 41.70 -11.40 -71.14
CA ARG A 254 41.94 -12.74 -70.58
C ARG A 254 42.45 -12.71 -69.13
N THR A 255 43.05 -11.59 -68.73
CA THR A 255 43.36 -11.30 -67.32
C THR A 255 42.49 -10.12 -66.86
N SER A 256 41.88 -10.25 -65.69
CA SER A 256 41.10 -9.19 -65.05
C SER A 256 41.85 -8.63 -63.82
N VAL A 257 41.66 -7.34 -63.53
CA VAL A 257 42.23 -6.65 -62.36
C VAL A 257 41.10 -6.05 -61.56
N ALA A 258 40.96 -6.49 -60.32
CA ALA A 258 40.10 -5.88 -59.32
C ALA A 258 40.96 -5.10 -58.33
N ILE A 259 40.59 -3.86 -58.04
CA ILE A 259 41.28 -3.02 -57.06
C ILE A 259 40.24 -2.57 -56.06
N THR A 260 40.46 -2.89 -54.80
CA THR A 260 39.59 -2.53 -53.68
C THR A 260 40.41 -1.85 -52.59
N LEU A 261 39.77 -1.00 -51.81
CA LEU A 261 40.38 -0.38 -50.64
C LEU A 261 40.35 -1.39 -49.48
N GLY A 262 41.52 -1.69 -48.92
CA GLY A 262 41.67 -2.47 -47.70
C GLY A 262 41.50 -1.58 -46.47
N ASN A 263 42.54 -1.46 -45.67
CA ASN A 263 42.56 -0.52 -44.55
C ASN A 263 42.54 0.93 -45.06
N ILE A 264 41.67 1.74 -44.47
CA ILE A 264 41.60 3.18 -44.72
C ILE A 264 42.41 3.95 -43.67
N ARG A 265 42.99 5.07 -44.09
CA ARG A 265 43.73 5.96 -43.20
C ARG A 265 42.81 6.57 -42.14
N SER A 266 43.39 6.78 -40.96
CA SER A 266 42.78 7.61 -39.94
C SER A 266 43.09 9.08 -40.22
N ILE A 267 42.11 9.93 -39.96
CA ILE A 267 42.23 11.39 -39.99
C ILE A 267 42.05 11.93 -38.58
N LYS A 268 42.71 13.05 -38.27
CA LYS A 268 42.52 13.78 -37.02
C LYS A 268 41.62 14.98 -37.28
N ILE A 269 40.47 15.00 -36.61
CA ILE A 269 39.54 16.12 -36.62
C ILE A 269 39.49 16.77 -35.23
N THR A 270 38.99 17.99 -35.14
CA THR A 270 38.79 18.67 -33.85
C THR A 270 37.34 19.11 -33.71
N VAL A 271 36.70 18.76 -32.60
CA VAL A 271 35.33 19.21 -32.27
C VAL A 271 35.42 20.23 -31.13
N ILE A 272 34.91 21.43 -31.37
CA ILE A 272 34.96 22.57 -30.43
C ILE A 272 33.58 23.22 -30.27
N GLY A 273 33.46 24.08 -29.25
CA GLY A 273 32.24 24.82 -28.94
C GLY A 273 31.34 24.08 -27.96
N GLU A 274 30.03 24.29 -28.08
CA GLU A 274 29.00 23.81 -27.17
C GLU A 274 28.57 22.37 -27.48
N VAL A 275 29.50 21.45 -27.25
CA VAL A 275 29.35 20.00 -27.44
C VAL A 275 29.54 19.29 -26.09
N VAL A 276 29.02 18.05 -25.94
CA VAL A 276 29.17 17.30 -24.69
C VAL A 276 30.63 16.92 -24.40
N LYS A 277 31.37 16.45 -25.42
CA LYS A 277 32.77 16.06 -25.31
C LYS A 277 33.63 16.82 -26.34
N PRO A 278 34.12 18.03 -26.04
CA PRO A 278 35.03 18.74 -26.96
C PRO A 278 36.41 18.08 -26.96
N GLY A 279 37.10 18.11 -28.10
CA GLY A 279 38.44 17.54 -28.22
C GLY A 279 38.83 17.14 -29.64
N SER A 280 40.04 16.62 -29.79
CA SER A 280 40.52 16.04 -31.05
C SER A 280 40.21 14.55 -31.12
N TYR A 281 39.64 14.12 -32.24
CA TYR A 281 39.24 12.74 -32.49
C TYR A 281 40.06 12.16 -33.65
N THR A 282 40.51 10.91 -33.49
CA THR A 282 41.15 10.15 -34.57
C THR A 282 40.12 9.19 -35.12
N VAL A 283 39.65 9.46 -36.34
CA VAL A 283 38.52 8.74 -36.95
C VAL A 283 38.88 8.24 -38.35
N PRO A 284 38.21 7.20 -38.88
CA PRO A 284 38.41 6.77 -40.25
C PRO A 284 38.09 7.87 -41.28
N SER A 285 38.80 7.91 -42.40
CA SER A 285 38.60 8.89 -43.50
C SER A 285 37.21 8.86 -44.18
N LEU A 286 36.37 7.86 -43.87
CA LEU A 286 34.98 7.77 -44.33
C LEU A 286 33.98 8.47 -43.39
N PHE A 287 34.40 8.96 -42.22
CA PHE A 287 33.52 9.63 -41.25
C PHE A 287 32.88 10.88 -41.84
N THR A 288 31.62 11.11 -41.47
CA THR A 288 30.89 12.35 -41.75
C THR A 288 30.70 13.18 -40.49
N VAL A 289 30.11 14.37 -40.65
CA VAL A 289 29.81 15.27 -39.52
C VAL A 289 28.91 14.62 -38.48
N PHE A 290 27.84 13.92 -38.89
CA PHE A 290 26.95 13.22 -37.95
C PHE A 290 27.67 12.16 -37.13
N ASN A 291 28.61 11.41 -37.72
CA ASN A 291 29.40 10.43 -36.99
C ASN A 291 30.28 11.11 -35.93
N ALA A 292 30.92 12.23 -36.28
CA ALA A 292 31.73 12.98 -35.32
C ALA A 292 30.89 13.65 -34.22
N LEU A 293 29.69 14.13 -34.54
CA LEU A 293 28.74 14.63 -33.54
C LEU A 293 28.30 13.52 -32.60
N TYR A 294 28.04 12.32 -33.11
CA TYR A 294 27.72 11.16 -32.28
C TYR A 294 28.85 10.78 -31.32
N GLU A 295 30.09 10.64 -31.82
CA GLU A 295 31.27 10.36 -30.98
C GLU A 295 31.50 11.41 -29.89
N SER A 296 31.20 12.67 -30.20
CA SER A 296 31.31 13.79 -29.25
C SER A 296 30.11 13.96 -28.33
N GLY A 297 29.07 13.12 -28.46
CA GLY A 297 27.84 13.18 -27.67
C GLY A 297 26.87 14.29 -28.08
N GLY A 298 27.09 14.91 -29.23
CA GLY A 298 26.24 15.94 -29.83
C GLY A 298 26.34 17.31 -29.15
N PRO A 299 25.58 18.30 -29.66
CA PRO A 299 25.46 19.61 -29.02
C PRO A 299 24.98 19.47 -27.56
N ASN A 300 25.58 20.23 -26.64
CA ASN A 300 25.19 20.25 -25.23
C ASN A 300 23.95 21.16 -25.02
N ARG A 301 23.56 21.42 -23.76
CA ARG A 301 22.39 22.27 -23.43
C ARG A 301 22.45 23.68 -24.03
N ASN A 302 23.62 24.25 -24.26
CA ASN A 302 23.79 25.57 -24.86
C ASN A 302 24.10 25.52 -26.35
N GLY A 303 24.38 24.34 -26.90
CA GLY A 303 24.73 24.16 -28.29
C GLY A 303 23.55 24.30 -29.24
N SER A 304 23.86 24.79 -30.44
CA SER A 304 22.94 24.83 -31.56
C SER A 304 22.85 23.46 -32.22
N PHE A 305 21.62 22.99 -32.45
CA PHE A 305 21.35 21.79 -33.26
C PHE A 305 21.19 22.13 -34.75
N ARG A 306 21.18 23.42 -35.10
CA ARG A 306 20.77 23.90 -36.43
C ARG A 306 21.85 24.64 -37.20
N LYS A 307 22.88 25.15 -36.50
CA LYS A 307 23.98 25.94 -37.07
C LYS A 307 25.35 25.33 -36.78
N ILE A 308 25.48 24.01 -36.89
CA ILE A 308 26.76 23.32 -36.70
C ILE A 308 27.65 23.56 -37.91
N GLN A 309 28.88 24.03 -37.71
CA GLN A 309 29.77 24.46 -38.79
C GLN A 309 30.94 23.50 -38.96
N VAL A 310 31.28 23.18 -40.20
CA VAL A 310 32.55 22.53 -40.56
C VAL A 310 33.49 23.57 -41.12
N VAL A 311 34.63 23.76 -40.47
CA VAL A 311 35.69 24.68 -40.87
C VAL A 311 36.85 23.88 -41.42
N ARG A 312 37.23 24.19 -42.66
CA ARG A 312 38.36 23.60 -43.38
C ARG A 312 39.19 24.70 -44.00
N ASN A 313 40.51 24.66 -43.82
CA ASN A 313 41.42 25.71 -44.31
C ASN A 313 40.98 27.13 -43.92
N ASN A 314 40.54 27.30 -42.67
CA ASN A 314 40.06 28.56 -42.10
C ASN A 314 38.81 29.16 -42.77
N LYS A 315 37.99 28.33 -43.45
CA LYS A 315 36.71 28.71 -44.07
C LYS A 315 35.61 27.75 -43.67
N VAL A 316 34.40 28.26 -43.46
CA VAL A 316 33.21 27.40 -43.25
C VAL A 316 32.85 26.76 -44.60
N VAL A 317 32.99 25.44 -44.69
CA VAL A 317 32.73 24.67 -45.92
C VAL A 317 31.35 24.01 -45.92
N SER A 318 30.74 23.85 -44.75
CA SER A 318 29.39 23.29 -44.60
C SER A 318 28.73 23.76 -43.31
N THR A 319 27.41 23.94 -43.33
CA THR A 319 26.57 24.19 -42.16
C THR A 319 25.47 23.14 -42.10
N ILE A 320 25.33 22.50 -40.94
CA ILE A 320 24.50 21.33 -40.72
C ILE A 320 23.33 21.71 -39.81
N ASP A 321 22.13 21.34 -40.27
CA ASP A 321 20.89 21.43 -39.50
C ASP A 321 20.38 20.00 -39.18
N VAL A 322 20.37 19.65 -37.90
CA VAL A 322 19.93 18.32 -37.43
C VAL A 322 18.39 18.18 -37.55
N TYR A 323 17.64 19.29 -37.61
CA TYR A 323 16.17 19.24 -37.68
C TYR A 323 15.69 18.62 -38.99
N ASP A 324 16.34 18.91 -40.12
CA ASP A 324 16.02 18.32 -41.43
C ASP A 324 16.11 16.79 -41.38
N PHE A 325 17.10 16.27 -40.66
CA PHE A 325 17.28 14.84 -40.47
C PHE A 325 16.22 14.25 -39.54
N LEU A 326 15.94 14.89 -38.40
CA LEU A 326 14.98 14.39 -37.40
C LEU A 326 13.53 14.40 -37.89
N LEU A 327 13.17 15.41 -38.69
CA LEU A 327 11.80 15.60 -39.14
C LEU A 327 11.53 14.88 -40.47
N ASN A 328 12.49 14.89 -41.40
CA ASN A 328 12.29 14.43 -42.77
C ASN A 328 13.25 13.31 -43.20
N GLY A 329 14.20 12.91 -42.35
CA GLY A 329 15.24 11.94 -42.71
C GLY A 329 16.28 12.46 -43.71
N ILE A 330 16.32 13.78 -43.96
CA ILE A 330 17.17 14.38 -44.98
C ILE A 330 18.55 14.72 -44.39
N GLN A 331 19.62 14.12 -44.93
CA GLN A 331 21.01 14.39 -44.50
C GLN A 331 21.69 15.49 -45.32
N LYS A 332 21.02 16.62 -45.52
CA LYS A 332 21.56 17.74 -46.28
C LYS A 332 22.84 18.26 -45.60
N ASN A 333 23.86 18.59 -46.39
CA ASN A 333 25.13 19.15 -45.91
C ASN A 333 25.96 18.25 -44.96
N ASN A 334 25.55 16.99 -44.74
CA ASN A 334 26.33 15.98 -44.01
C ASN A 334 27.52 15.50 -44.85
N ILE A 335 28.55 16.33 -44.93
CA ILE A 335 29.74 16.07 -45.74
C ILE A 335 30.70 15.09 -45.06
N ARG A 336 31.56 14.46 -45.86
CA ARG A 336 32.70 13.68 -45.36
C ARG A 336 33.78 14.61 -44.82
N LEU A 337 34.35 14.22 -43.69
CA LEU A 337 35.41 14.95 -43.02
C LEU A 337 36.77 14.67 -43.67
N GLN A 338 37.66 15.66 -43.56
CA GLN A 338 39.06 15.60 -43.98
C GLN A 338 39.98 15.81 -42.78
N ASP A 339 41.26 15.47 -42.96
CA ASP A 339 42.25 15.74 -41.94
C ASP A 339 42.33 17.23 -41.62
N GLN A 340 42.48 17.55 -40.33
CA GLN A 340 42.46 18.92 -39.78
C GLN A 340 41.12 19.66 -39.88
N ASP A 341 40.02 19.00 -40.26
CA ASP A 341 38.70 19.63 -40.17
C ASP A 341 38.35 19.97 -38.72
N VAL A 342 37.76 21.15 -38.54
CA VAL A 342 37.25 21.61 -37.25
C VAL A 342 35.72 21.68 -37.31
N ILE A 343 35.06 20.93 -36.43
CA ILE A 343 33.61 20.99 -36.24
C ILE A 343 33.35 21.95 -35.09
N ASN A 344 32.73 23.08 -35.39
CA ASN A 344 32.39 24.12 -34.42
C ASN A 344 30.88 24.11 -34.14
N VAL A 345 30.51 23.86 -32.89
CA VAL A 345 29.11 23.93 -32.43
C VAL A 345 28.91 25.26 -31.70
N PRO A 346 28.28 26.27 -32.32
CA PRO A 346 28.04 27.55 -31.65
C PRO A 346 26.92 27.43 -30.62
N VAL A 347 26.76 28.48 -29.79
CA VAL A 347 25.59 28.64 -28.92
C VAL A 347 24.30 28.79 -29.75
N TYR A 348 23.17 28.28 -29.24
CA TYR A 348 21.86 28.52 -29.85
C TYR A 348 21.51 30.02 -29.80
N GLN A 349 20.74 30.49 -30.80
CA GLN A 349 20.32 31.89 -30.86
C GLN A 349 18.95 32.09 -30.21
N THR A 350 17.95 31.35 -30.70
CA THR A 350 16.56 31.44 -30.22
C THR A 350 16.10 30.06 -29.82
N ARG A 351 15.67 29.90 -28.58
CA ARG A 351 15.07 28.68 -28.07
C ARG A 351 13.75 28.97 -27.40
N VAL A 352 12.75 28.16 -27.74
CA VAL A 352 11.37 28.27 -27.25
C VAL A 352 10.92 26.96 -26.64
N GLU A 353 9.97 27.02 -25.73
CA GLU A 353 9.36 25.84 -25.11
C GLU A 353 7.97 25.61 -25.69
N MET A 354 7.70 24.41 -26.23
CA MET A 354 6.34 23.96 -26.55
C MET A 354 5.89 23.00 -25.45
N SER A 355 4.77 23.31 -24.80
CA SER A 355 4.23 22.57 -23.67
C SER A 355 2.71 22.43 -23.75
N GLY A 356 2.15 21.45 -23.02
CA GLY A 356 0.72 21.16 -23.02
C GLY A 356 0.32 20.20 -24.14
N GLU A 357 -0.84 20.44 -24.75
CA GLU A 357 -1.52 19.55 -25.70
C GLU A 357 -0.90 19.54 -27.11
N VAL A 358 0.35 19.11 -27.19
CA VAL A 358 1.10 18.86 -28.43
C VAL A 358 1.68 17.44 -28.42
N LYS A 359 1.93 16.86 -29.60
CA LYS A 359 2.42 15.46 -29.66
C LYS A 359 3.82 15.28 -29.10
N ARG A 360 4.68 16.29 -29.21
CA ARG A 360 6.07 16.27 -28.75
C ARG A 360 6.40 17.56 -27.96
N PRO A 361 6.09 17.62 -26.66
CA PRO A 361 6.50 18.73 -25.82
C PRO A 361 8.02 18.73 -25.64
N ALA A 362 8.68 19.84 -25.96
CA ALA A 362 10.15 19.98 -25.91
C ALA A 362 10.58 21.45 -26.02
N LEU A 363 11.88 21.68 -25.84
CA LEU A 363 12.57 22.91 -26.23
C LEU A 363 12.98 22.83 -27.70
N TYR A 364 12.52 23.78 -28.50
CA TYR A 364 12.81 23.88 -29.93
C TYR A 364 13.73 25.08 -30.22
N GLU A 365 14.65 24.90 -31.16
CA GLU A 365 15.49 25.98 -31.68
C GLU A 365 14.85 26.55 -32.95
N ALA A 366 14.51 27.84 -32.89
CA ALA A 366 13.86 28.54 -33.99
C ALA A 366 14.86 29.36 -34.79
N LEU A 367 14.73 29.34 -36.11
CA LEU A 367 15.39 30.28 -37.00
C LEU A 367 14.59 31.59 -37.07
N ASN A 368 15.25 32.69 -37.42
CA ASN A 368 14.60 33.99 -37.58
C ASN A 368 13.57 34.04 -38.72
N THR A 369 13.61 33.07 -39.64
CA THR A 369 12.66 32.91 -40.75
C THR A 369 11.46 32.05 -40.39
N GLU A 370 11.44 31.44 -39.20
CA GLU A 370 10.38 30.52 -38.76
C GLU A 370 9.38 31.21 -37.85
N THR A 371 8.21 30.60 -37.75
CA THR A 371 7.00 31.13 -37.11
C THR A 371 6.52 30.18 -36.01
N LEU A 372 5.49 30.58 -35.25
CA LEU A 372 4.82 29.69 -34.29
C LEU A 372 4.21 28.46 -35.00
N GLU A 373 3.71 28.60 -36.22
CA GLU A 373 3.23 27.46 -37.02
C GLU A 373 4.33 26.41 -37.25
N ASP A 374 5.57 26.84 -37.50
CA ASP A 374 6.71 25.93 -37.63
C ASP A 374 7.03 25.22 -36.31
N MET A 375 6.90 25.90 -35.17
CA MET A 375 7.10 25.29 -33.84
C MET A 375 6.04 24.23 -33.54
N VAL A 376 4.79 24.49 -33.92
CA VAL A 376 3.70 23.50 -33.83
C VAL A 376 4.02 22.29 -34.73
N ARG A 377 4.51 22.51 -35.95
CA ARG A 377 4.95 21.42 -36.86
C ARG A 377 6.09 20.60 -36.25
N PHE A 378 7.09 21.24 -35.66
CA PHE A 378 8.20 20.54 -35.00
C PHE A 378 7.71 19.69 -33.82
N ALA A 379 6.75 20.22 -33.05
CA ALA A 379 6.04 19.50 -32.00
C ALA A 379 5.14 18.36 -32.50
N GLY A 380 5.04 18.12 -33.82
CA GLY A 380 4.23 17.06 -34.43
C GLY A 380 2.75 17.43 -34.59
N GLY A 381 2.40 18.70 -34.40
CA GLY A 381 1.04 19.19 -34.34
C GLY A 381 0.43 19.11 -32.94
N PHE A 382 -0.83 19.52 -32.87
CA PHE A 382 -1.66 19.44 -31.67
C PHE A 382 -2.00 17.99 -31.29
N SER A 383 -2.25 17.74 -30.01
CA SER A 383 -2.91 16.51 -29.55
C SER A 383 -4.41 16.55 -29.91
N ASN A 384 -5.14 15.47 -29.65
CA ASN A 384 -6.58 15.40 -29.92
C ASN A 384 -7.41 16.25 -28.93
N ASP A 385 -6.84 16.52 -27.75
CA ASP A 385 -7.52 17.24 -26.67
C ASP A 385 -7.09 18.71 -26.64
N ALA A 386 -6.38 19.19 -27.65
CA ALA A 386 -5.85 20.55 -27.69
C ALA A 386 -6.94 21.60 -27.97
N TYR A 387 -6.88 22.70 -27.23
CA TYR A 387 -7.59 23.92 -27.59
C TYR A 387 -6.80 24.67 -28.68
N THR A 388 -7.17 24.45 -29.95
CA THR A 388 -6.41 24.96 -31.11
C THR A 388 -6.77 26.37 -31.54
N ALA A 389 -7.78 27.00 -30.92
CA ALA A 389 -8.21 28.34 -31.31
C ALA A 389 -7.19 29.41 -30.94
N GLN A 390 -6.41 29.18 -29.88
CA GLN A 390 -5.33 30.08 -29.48
C GLN A 390 -4.22 29.32 -28.74
N ILE A 391 -3.00 29.86 -28.82
CA ILE A 391 -1.86 29.40 -28.02
C ILE A 391 -1.49 30.52 -27.06
N LYS A 392 -1.35 30.18 -25.78
CA LYS A 392 -0.89 31.11 -24.76
C LYS A 392 0.63 31.19 -24.78
N VAL A 393 1.16 32.38 -24.98
CA VAL A 393 2.60 32.64 -25.01
C VAL A 393 3.02 33.35 -23.75
N LEU A 394 3.95 32.75 -23.01
CA LEU A 394 4.60 33.33 -21.84
C LEU A 394 5.97 33.86 -22.28
N GLN A 395 6.10 35.18 -22.29
CA GLN A 395 7.31 35.88 -22.72
C GLN A 395 8.02 36.52 -21.52
N LYS A 396 9.31 36.77 -21.68
CA LYS A 396 10.11 37.58 -20.74
C LYS A 396 10.54 38.85 -21.45
N THR A 397 10.08 39.99 -20.95
CA THR A 397 10.62 41.29 -21.36
C THR A 397 11.91 41.59 -20.57
N ASN A 398 12.56 42.71 -20.87
CA ASN A 398 13.74 43.16 -20.13
C ASN A 398 13.46 43.45 -18.63
N LYS A 399 12.19 43.57 -18.22
CA LYS A 399 11.78 43.92 -16.84
C LYS A 399 10.81 42.91 -16.22
N GLU A 400 9.84 42.45 -16.98
CA GLU A 400 8.66 41.72 -16.48
C GLU A 400 8.30 40.52 -17.35
N ARG A 401 7.47 39.61 -16.82
CA ARG A 401 6.84 38.55 -17.62
C ARG A 401 5.61 39.11 -18.32
N LYS A 402 5.42 38.74 -19.59
CA LYS A 402 4.27 39.13 -20.42
C LYS A 402 3.53 37.87 -20.87
N ILE A 403 2.20 37.92 -20.86
CA ILE A 403 1.34 36.88 -21.42
C ILE A 403 0.72 37.44 -22.70
N THR A 404 0.63 36.63 -23.76
CA THR A 404 0.00 37.00 -25.03
C THR A 404 -0.75 35.78 -25.56
N ASP A 405 -2.04 35.93 -25.83
CA ASP A 405 -2.84 34.89 -26.47
C ASP A 405 -2.80 35.11 -27.98
N VAL A 406 -2.16 34.18 -28.71
CA VAL A 406 -2.04 34.23 -30.17
C VAL A 406 -3.17 33.40 -30.75
N GLN A 407 -4.00 34.01 -31.60
CA GLN A 407 -5.11 33.32 -32.27
C GLN A 407 -4.61 32.44 -33.41
N ALA A 408 -5.38 31.42 -33.79
CA ALA A 408 -5.01 30.46 -34.84
C ALA A 408 -4.62 31.14 -36.18
N ASP A 409 -5.34 32.18 -36.58
CA ASP A 409 -5.11 32.93 -37.82
C ASP A 409 -3.78 33.72 -37.84
N ASP A 410 -3.12 33.84 -36.69
CA ASP A 410 -1.86 34.59 -36.51
C ASP A 410 -0.66 33.67 -36.23
N TYR A 411 -0.82 32.34 -36.19
CA TYR A 411 0.29 31.41 -35.96
C TYR A 411 1.42 31.55 -37.00
N ASN A 412 1.06 31.80 -38.25
CA ASN A 412 2.01 32.01 -39.35
C ASN A 412 2.62 33.42 -39.40
N LYS A 413 2.13 34.37 -38.58
CA LYS A 413 2.66 35.74 -38.48
C LYS A 413 3.52 35.93 -37.24
N TYR A 414 3.39 35.05 -36.26
CA TYR A 414 4.10 35.17 -34.99
C TYR A 414 5.54 34.66 -35.11
N ASN A 415 6.52 35.58 -35.05
CA ASN A 415 7.94 35.23 -35.00
C ASN A 415 8.38 34.87 -33.56
N PRO A 416 8.94 33.66 -33.33
CA PRO A 416 9.39 33.24 -32.02
C PRO A 416 10.50 34.11 -31.44
N LEU A 417 10.36 34.53 -30.18
CA LEU A 417 11.41 35.22 -29.43
C LEU A 417 12.13 34.26 -28.48
N ASN A 418 13.40 34.55 -28.21
CA ASN A 418 14.20 33.69 -27.35
C ASN A 418 13.63 33.65 -25.93
N GLY A 419 13.35 32.44 -25.44
CA GLY A 419 12.76 32.22 -24.12
C GLY A 419 11.23 32.26 -24.08
N ASP A 420 10.55 32.40 -25.23
CA ASP A 420 9.10 32.23 -25.31
C ASP A 420 8.71 30.81 -24.89
N LYS A 421 7.63 30.71 -24.12
CA LYS A 421 6.99 29.45 -23.76
C LYS A 421 5.56 29.43 -24.27
N TYR A 422 5.31 28.53 -25.21
CA TYR A 422 4.01 28.23 -25.77
C TYR A 422 3.32 27.17 -24.93
N VAL A 423 2.14 27.52 -24.43
CA VAL A 423 1.28 26.63 -23.65
C VAL A 423 0.04 26.37 -24.48
N VAL A 424 -0.10 25.14 -24.95
CA VAL A 424 -1.33 24.66 -25.60
C VAL A 424 -2.21 24.05 -24.52
N GLU A 425 -3.31 24.71 -24.22
CA GLU A 425 -4.25 24.26 -23.21
C GLU A 425 -5.14 23.13 -23.75
N ALA A 426 -5.75 22.35 -22.85
CA ALA A 426 -6.75 21.37 -23.25
C ALA A 426 -8.08 22.05 -23.61
N ILE A 427 -8.78 21.49 -24.58
CA ILE A 427 -10.16 21.86 -24.87
C ILE A 427 -11.01 21.59 -23.62
N LEU A 428 -11.96 22.48 -23.35
CA LEU A 428 -12.84 22.32 -22.21
C LEU A 428 -13.67 21.04 -22.39
N ASP A 429 -13.88 20.30 -21.29
CA ASP A 429 -14.87 19.21 -21.24
C ASP A 429 -16.30 19.80 -21.21
N ARG A 430 -16.65 20.46 -22.30
CA ARG A 430 -17.86 21.22 -22.51
C ARG A 430 -18.39 20.88 -23.90
N PHE A 431 -19.63 20.40 -23.92
CA PHE A 431 -20.30 20.08 -25.16
C PHE A 431 -21.00 21.33 -25.69
N GLU A 432 -20.89 21.61 -26.97
CA GLU A 432 -21.55 22.75 -27.60
C GLU A 432 -23.08 22.56 -27.61
N ASN A 433 -23.53 21.34 -27.84
CA ASN A 433 -24.92 21.01 -28.18
C ASN A 433 -25.39 19.72 -27.50
N ARG A 434 -25.30 19.63 -26.17
CA ARG A 434 -25.71 18.44 -25.40
C ARG A 434 -27.01 18.66 -24.63
N VAL A 435 -27.86 17.64 -24.63
CA VAL A 435 -28.92 17.41 -23.64
C VAL A 435 -28.79 16.00 -23.06
N GLU A 436 -29.37 15.76 -21.89
CA GLU A 436 -29.35 14.46 -21.23
C GLU A 436 -30.79 14.00 -20.95
N ILE A 437 -31.07 12.70 -21.14
CA ILE A 437 -32.30 12.07 -20.65
C ILE A 437 -31.97 10.86 -19.79
N SER A 438 -32.68 10.72 -18.67
CA SER A 438 -32.46 9.65 -17.70
C SER A 438 -33.76 9.10 -17.11
N GLY A 439 -33.67 7.91 -16.51
CA GLY A 439 -34.76 7.22 -15.84
C GLY A 439 -35.44 6.16 -16.71
N ALA A 440 -36.77 6.10 -16.70
CA ALA A 440 -37.63 5.11 -17.35
C ALA A 440 -37.79 5.34 -18.86
N VAL A 441 -36.65 5.43 -19.56
CA VAL A 441 -36.52 5.48 -21.03
C VAL A 441 -35.67 4.30 -21.51
N PHE A 442 -35.87 3.83 -22.73
CA PHE A 442 -35.14 2.66 -23.24
C PHE A 442 -33.64 2.92 -23.42
N ARG A 443 -33.26 4.12 -23.86
CA ARG A 443 -31.86 4.57 -23.99
C ARG A 443 -31.59 5.86 -23.21
N PRO A 444 -31.33 5.76 -21.89
CA PRO A 444 -30.86 6.91 -21.14
C PRO A 444 -29.45 7.29 -21.60
N GLY A 445 -29.14 8.58 -21.63
CA GLY A 445 -27.84 9.06 -22.07
C GLY A 445 -27.83 10.50 -22.54
N GLN A 446 -26.72 10.87 -23.17
CA GLN A 446 -26.48 12.19 -23.75
C GLN A 446 -26.86 12.18 -25.23
N PHE A 447 -27.54 13.23 -25.67
CA PHE A 447 -28.01 13.38 -27.04
C PHE A 447 -27.64 14.75 -27.59
N GLU A 448 -27.54 14.81 -28.91
CA GLU A 448 -27.33 16.04 -29.66
C GLU A 448 -28.57 16.95 -29.58
N LEU A 449 -28.34 18.21 -29.20
CA LEU A 449 -29.28 19.32 -29.28
C LEU A 449 -29.18 20.00 -30.65
N ASP A 450 -30.08 19.64 -31.55
CA ASP A 450 -30.31 20.41 -32.78
C ASP A 450 -31.17 21.68 -32.49
N GLU A 451 -31.22 22.63 -33.43
CA GLU A 451 -31.82 23.97 -33.21
C GLU A 451 -33.28 23.93 -32.75
N ASN A 452 -34.01 22.82 -32.94
CA ASN A 452 -35.44 22.71 -32.64
C ASN A 452 -35.80 21.47 -31.82
N LEU A 453 -34.83 20.83 -31.15
CA LEU A 453 -35.10 19.62 -30.39
C LEU A 453 -36.12 19.87 -29.26
N THR A 454 -37.20 19.09 -29.29
CA THR A 454 -38.22 19.11 -28.24
C THR A 454 -38.11 17.91 -27.30
N LEU A 455 -38.79 17.98 -26.16
CA LEU A 455 -38.87 16.92 -25.18
C LEU A 455 -39.42 15.61 -25.79
N THR A 456 -40.49 15.68 -26.59
CA THR A 456 -41.05 14.50 -27.27
C THR A 456 -40.03 13.86 -28.22
N GLN A 457 -39.29 14.68 -28.96
CA GLN A 457 -38.25 14.20 -29.88
C GLN A 457 -37.08 13.59 -29.13
N LEU A 458 -36.66 14.15 -28.00
CA LEU A 458 -35.62 13.56 -27.16
C LEU A 458 -36.06 12.20 -26.60
N ILE A 459 -37.31 12.07 -26.14
CA ILE A 459 -37.88 10.78 -25.71
C ILE A 459 -37.87 9.77 -26.86
N ALA A 460 -38.21 10.20 -28.09
CA ALA A 460 -38.14 9.34 -29.27
C ALA A 460 -36.70 8.95 -29.63
N LYS A 461 -35.73 9.88 -29.56
CA LYS A 461 -34.29 9.59 -29.73
C LYS A 461 -33.78 8.59 -28.67
N ALA A 462 -34.42 8.56 -27.51
CA ALA A 462 -34.16 7.61 -26.42
C ALA A 462 -34.91 6.26 -26.57
N ASP A 463 -35.40 5.93 -27.77
CA ASP A 463 -36.22 4.75 -28.10
C ASP A 463 -37.56 4.67 -27.31
N GLY A 464 -38.04 5.79 -26.76
CA GLY A 464 -39.32 5.86 -26.05
C GLY A 464 -39.22 5.59 -24.54
N LEU A 465 -40.40 5.56 -23.90
CA LEU A 465 -40.54 5.28 -22.46
C LEU A 465 -40.63 3.78 -22.19
N LYS A 466 -40.08 3.34 -21.07
CA LYS A 466 -40.32 1.99 -20.54
C LYS A 466 -41.76 1.84 -20.03
N GLU A 467 -42.22 0.61 -19.92
CA GLU A 467 -43.57 0.26 -19.44
C GLU A 467 -43.82 0.69 -18.00
N ASP A 468 -42.76 0.82 -17.21
CA ASP A 468 -42.81 1.25 -15.81
C ASP A 468 -42.64 2.76 -15.63
N ALA A 469 -42.62 3.55 -16.71
CA ALA A 469 -42.45 4.99 -16.63
C ALA A 469 -43.61 5.68 -15.88
N PHE A 470 -43.27 6.60 -14.99
CA PHE A 470 -44.24 7.40 -14.25
C PHE A 470 -44.78 8.54 -15.13
N LEU A 471 -45.91 8.30 -15.76
CA LEU A 471 -46.44 9.21 -16.79
C LEU A 471 -47.02 10.54 -16.24
N ASN A 472 -47.33 10.60 -14.95
CA ASN A 472 -47.99 11.77 -14.37
C ASN A 472 -47.04 12.96 -14.19
N ARG A 473 -45.72 12.73 -14.12
CA ARG A 473 -44.75 13.80 -13.89
C ARG A 473 -43.34 13.44 -14.34
N GLY A 474 -42.74 14.32 -15.14
CA GLY A 474 -41.31 14.37 -15.42
C GLY A 474 -40.73 15.72 -15.02
N TYR A 475 -39.40 15.81 -14.99
CA TYR A 475 -38.70 17.05 -14.65
C TYR A 475 -37.57 17.34 -15.64
N ILE A 476 -37.37 18.61 -15.96
CA ILE A 476 -36.19 19.10 -16.67
C ILE A 476 -35.40 19.96 -15.69
N SER A 477 -34.16 19.57 -15.43
CA SER A 477 -33.20 20.44 -14.75
C SER A 477 -32.51 21.30 -15.81
N ARG A 478 -32.67 22.62 -15.72
CA ARG A 478 -32.22 23.60 -16.71
C ARG A 478 -31.32 24.63 -16.06
N LEU A 479 -30.20 24.94 -16.69
CA LEU A 479 -29.33 26.03 -16.26
C LEU A 479 -29.89 27.38 -16.74
N ASN A 480 -30.05 28.32 -15.82
CA ASN A 480 -30.39 29.71 -16.11
C ASN A 480 -29.17 30.49 -16.64
N ALA A 481 -29.39 31.71 -17.12
CA ALA A 481 -28.32 32.56 -17.65
C ALA A 481 -27.20 32.89 -16.61
N ASP A 482 -27.51 32.82 -15.32
CA ASP A 482 -26.56 32.98 -14.21
C ASP A 482 -25.94 31.66 -13.73
N ASN A 483 -26.17 30.56 -14.45
CA ASN A 483 -25.81 29.18 -14.10
C ASN A 483 -26.51 28.61 -12.86
N SER A 484 -27.57 29.25 -12.33
CA SER A 484 -28.42 28.63 -11.32
C SER A 484 -29.31 27.53 -11.93
N LEU A 485 -29.63 26.49 -11.14
CA LEU A 485 -30.50 25.41 -11.60
C LEU A 485 -31.98 25.79 -11.41
N SER A 486 -32.76 25.69 -12.48
CA SER A 486 -34.22 25.68 -12.43
C SER A 486 -34.74 24.26 -12.67
N LEU A 487 -35.89 23.94 -12.08
CA LEU A 487 -36.56 22.65 -12.23
C LEU A 487 -37.94 22.87 -12.85
N LEU A 488 -38.08 22.46 -14.11
CA LEU A 488 -39.33 22.54 -14.86
C LEU A 488 -40.06 21.20 -14.76
N SER A 489 -41.18 21.16 -14.04
CA SER A 489 -42.04 19.98 -13.99
C SER A 489 -43.03 19.96 -15.16
N PHE A 490 -43.24 18.79 -15.77
CA PHE A 490 -44.21 18.59 -16.84
C PHE A 490 -44.97 17.26 -16.67
N ASP A 491 -46.13 17.14 -17.31
CA ASP A 491 -46.94 15.91 -17.33
C ASP A 491 -46.56 15.10 -18.58
N VAL A 492 -45.94 13.93 -18.38
CA VAL A 492 -45.34 13.14 -19.48
C VAL A 492 -46.43 12.62 -20.42
N ALA A 493 -47.54 12.12 -19.88
CA ALA A 493 -48.68 11.65 -20.66
C ALA A 493 -49.27 12.75 -21.54
N LYS A 494 -49.44 13.96 -20.99
CA LYS A 494 -50.05 15.06 -21.72
C LYS A 494 -49.15 15.63 -22.81
N VAL A 495 -47.84 15.71 -22.57
CA VAL A 495 -46.86 16.15 -23.57
C VAL A 495 -46.81 15.16 -24.73
N LEU A 496 -46.67 13.85 -24.45
CA LEU A 496 -46.66 12.83 -25.49
C LEU A 496 -48.00 12.70 -26.23
N GLY A 497 -49.11 12.92 -25.53
CA GLY A 497 -50.46 12.94 -26.11
C GLY A 497 -50.84 14.23 -26.84
N GLY A 498 -49.96 15.23 -26.90
CA GLY A 498 -50.19 16.50 -27.60
C GLY A 498 -51.24 17.43 -26.95
N THR A 499 -51.64 17.15 -25.71
CA THR A 499 -52.62 17.97 -24.96
C THR A 499 -51.95 19.09 -24.15
N GLN A 500 -50.67 18.94 -23.84
CA GLN A 500 -49.80 19.98 -23.30
C GLN A 500 -48.80 20.38 -24.39
N ALA A 501 -48.47 21.68 -24.48
CA ALA A 501 -47.46 22.17 -25.42
C ALA A 501 -46.10 21.49 -25.17
N ASP A 502 -45.45 21.07 -26.24
CA ASP A 502 -44.12 20.44 -26.17
C ASP A 502 -43.05 21.45 -25.74
N ILE A 503 -42.06 20.98 -25.02
CA ILE A 503 -41.03 21.82 -24.41
C ILE A 503 -39.80 21.82 -25.31
N LYS A 504 -39.42 23.00 -25.81
CA LYS A 504 -38.14 23.18 -26.50
C LYS A 504 -36.99 23.05 -25.51
N LEU A 505 -36.04 22.17 -25.82
CA LEU A 505 -34.88 21.92 -24.98
C LEU A 505 -33.79 22.95 -25.20
N GLN A 506 -32.98 23.15 -24.18
CA GLN A 506 -31.84 24.06 -24.16
C GLN A 506 -30.56 23.28 -23.86
N ARG A 507 -29.43 23.90 -24.19
CA ARG A 507 -28.11 23.34 -23.94
C ARG A 507 -27.94 23.02 -22.45
N GLU A 508 -27.46 21.81 -22.14
CA GLU A 508 -27.33 21.24 -20.80
C GLU A 508 -28.65 20.89 -20.08
N ASP A 509 -29.80 20.90 -20.76
CA ASP A 509 -31.03 20.39 -20.15
C ASP A 509 -30.88 18.91 -19.80
N LYS A 510 -31.28 18.57 -18.58
CA LYS A 510 -31.36 17.19 -18.09
C LYS A 510 -32.81 16.80 -17.82
N VAL A 511 -33.36 15.99 -18.70
CA VAL A 511 -34.71 15.43 -18.60
C VAL A 511 -34.66 14.16 -17.76
N THR A 512 -35.50 14.08 -16.73
CA THR A 512 -35.64 12.92 -15.86
C THR A 512 -37.07 12.42 -15.89
N ILE A 513 -37.25 11.14 -16.21
CA ILE A 513 -38.54 10.45 -16.18
C ILE A 513 -38.43 9.30 -15.19
N SER A 514 -39.04 9.44 -14.01
CA SER A 514 -38.94 8.41 -12.96
C SER A 514 -39.69 7.13 -13.35
N SER A 515 -39.27 6.00 -12.80
CA SER A 515 -40.08 4.78 -12.80
C SER A 515 -41.14 4.83 -11.68
N ILE A 516 -42.26 4.13 -11.87
CA ILE A 516 -43.26 3.88 -10.82
C ILE A 516 -42.61 3.17 -9.62
N PHE A 517 -41.59 2.33 -9.85
CA PHE A 517 -40.85 1.63 -8.81
C PHE A 517 -39.97 2.58 -7.97
N ASP A 518 -39.41 3.64 -8.57
CA ASP A 518 -38.59 4.64 -7.84
C ASP A 518 -39.40 5.44 -6.81
N LEU A 519 -40.73 5.49 -6.99
CA LEU A 519 -41.64 6.32 -6.21
C LEU A 519 -42.42 5.53 -5.14
N ARG A 520 -42.25 4.20 -5.07
CA ARG A 520 -42.96 3.33 -4.12
C ARG A 520 -41.98 2.60 -3.21
N GLU A 521 -42.39 2.39 -1.95
CA GLU A 521 -41.62 1.54 -1.02
C GLU A 521 -41.53 0.12 -1.63
N GLU A 522 -40.32 -0.43 -1.74
CA GLU A 522 -40.11 -1.80 -2.21
C GLU A 522 -40.88 -2.78 -1.33
N TYR A 523 -41.80 -3.53 -1.92
CA TYR A 523 -42.59 -4.51 -1.18
C TYR A 523 -41.72 -5.72 -0.88
N LYS A 524 -41.57 -6.05 0.41
CA LYS A 524 -40.76 -7.18 0.87
C LYS A 524 -41.51 -8.01 1.88
N VAL A 525 -41.16 -9.29 2.03
CA VAL A 525 -41.68 -10.20 3.06
C VAL A 525 -40.50 -10.76 3.84
N THR A 526 -40.69 -11.07 5.12
CA THR A 526 -39.61 -11.58 5.98
C THR A 526 -39.96 -12.97 6.49
N ILE A 527 -38.99 -13.88 6.51
CA ILE A 527 -39.12 -15.22 7.08
C ILE A 527 -38.00 -15.49 8.08
N GLN A 528 -38.37 -15.96 9.27
CA GLN A 528 -37.45 -16.16 10.39
C GLN A 528 -37.75 -17.47 11.13
N GLY A 529 -36.73 -17.98 11.84
CA GLY A 529 -36.83 -19.20 12.64
C GLY A 529 -36.23 -20.43 11.96
N GLU A 530 -36.87 -21.60 12.09
CA GLU A 530 -36.35 -22.91 11.64
C GLU A 530 -36.48 -23.17 10.12
N VAL A 531 -35.98 -22.23 9.34
CA VAL A 531 -35.72 -22.37 7.91
C VAL A 531 -34.23 -22.36 7.63
N ARG A 532 -33.82 -22.89 6.47
CA ARG A 532 -32.41 -22.96 6.12
C ARG A 532 -31.79 -21.57 5.95
N GLU A 533 -32.50 -20.67 5.27
CA GLU A 533 -32.05 -19.32 4.95
C GLU A 533 -33.08 -18.27 5.42
N PRO A 534 -33.12 -17.94 6.72
CA PRO A 534 -33.97 -16.86 7.22
C PRO A 534 -33.50 -15.51 6.69
N GLY A 535 -34.43 -14.61 6.37
CA GLY A 535 -34.12 -13.31 5.80
C GLY A 535 -35.33 -12.57 5.24
N THR A 536 -35.06 -11.49 4.52
CA THR A 536 -36.06 -10.67 3.83
C THR A 536 -35.98 -10.94 2.33
N PHE A 537 -37.13 -11.13 1.70
CA PHE A 537 -37.29 -11.49 0.29
C PHE A 537 -38.15 -10.45 -0.41
N GLU A 538 -37.87 -10.21 -1.69
CA GLU A 538 -38.71 -9.35 -2.54
C GLU A 538 -40.11 -9.95 -2.68
N TYR A 539 -41.14 -9.12 -2.55
CA TYR A 539 -42.52 -9.55 -2.68
C TYR A 539 -42.94 -9.55 -4.16
N GLY A 540 -43.45 -10.70 -4.62
CA GLY A 540 -44.15 -10.81 -5.90
C GLY A 540 -45.67 -10.75 -5.72
N ASP A 541 -46.39 -10.22 -6.71
CA ASP A 541 -47.85 -10.30 -6.71
C ASP A 541 -48.31 -11.77 -6.67
N ASN A 542 -49.26 -12.07 -5.78
CA ASN A 542 -49.78 -13.42 -5.49
C ASN A 542 -48.77 -14.40 -4.86
N MET A 543 -47.71 -13.91 -4.21
CA MET A 543 -46.76 -14.76 -3.47
C MET A 543 -47.45 -15.54 -2.34
N ASN A 544 -47.26 -16.86 -2.28
CA ASN A 544 -47.78 -17.72 -1.21
C ASN A 544 -46.71 -18.04 -0.15
N LEU A 545 -47.16 -18.50 1.02
CA LEU A 545 -46.32 -18.87 2.15
C LEU A 545 -45.32 -19.99 1.79
N GLU A 546 -45.78 -20.97 1.03
CA GLU A 546 -45.02 -22.13 0.59
C GLU A 546 -43.86 -21.73 -0.32
N ALA A 547 -44.08 -20.83 -1.28
CA ALA A 547 -43.02 -20.32 -2.13
C ALA A 547 -42.00 -19.51 -1.33
N LEU A 548 -42.41 -18.73 -0.33
CA LEU A 548 -41.46 -18.03 0.54
C LEU A 548 -40.61 -19.02 1.35
N ILE A 549 -41.21 -20.08 1.89
CA ILE A 549 -40.47 -21.14 2.60
C ILE A 549 -39.51 -21.86 1.65
N GLN A 550 -39.93 -22.10 0.40
CA GLN A 550 -39.08 -22.69 -0.63
C GLN A 550 -37.90 -21.77 -0.99
N MET A 551 -38.14 -20.46 -1.15
CA MET A 551 -37.08 -19.46 -1.39
C MET A 551 -36.11 -19.38 -0.20
N ALA A 552 -36.58 -19.61 1.02
CA ALA A 552 -35.75 -19.74 2.23
C ALA A 552 -35.02 -21.10 2.36
N GLY A 553 -34.99 -21.91 1.29
CA GLY A 553 -34.32 -23.20 1.23
C GLY A 553 -35.07 -24.34 1.95
N GLY A 554 -36.32 -24.14 2.34
CA GLY A 554 -37.15 -25.10 3.05
C GLY A 554 -36.93 -25.12 4.57
N PHE A 555 -37.58 -26.07 5.23
CA PHE A 555 -37.50 -26.27 6.68
C PHE A 555 -36.15 -26.87 7.12
N LYS A 556 -35.71 -26.51 8.33
CA LYS A 556 -34.68 -27.27 9.07
C LYS A 556 -35.31 -28.50 9.73
N GLU A 557 -34.50 -29.50 10.06
CA GLU A 557 -34.95 -30.77 10.68
C GLU A 557 -35.74 -30.56 11.98
N GLY A 558 -35.41 -29.49 12.73
CA GLY A 558 -36.09 -29.12 13.97
C GLY A 558 -37.32 -28.23 13.79
N ALA A 559 -37.79 -27.95 12.58
CA ALA A 559 -38.91 -27.03 12.35
C ALA A 559 -40.28 -27.60 12.74
N THR A 560 -41.21 -26.73 13.12
CA THR A 560 -42.62 -27.08 13.35
C THR A 560 -43.50 -26.53 12.21
N PRO A 561 -43.75 -27.32 11.13
CA PRO A 561 -44.53 -26.86 9.99
C PRO A 561 -46.04 -26.74 10.29
N ASN A 562 -46.49 -27.34 11.39
CA ASN A 562 -47.90 -27.37 11.82
C ASN A 562 -48.31 -26.16 12.67
N ARG A 563 -47.46 -25.14 12.80
CA ARG A 563 -47.77 -23.91 13.54
C ARG A 563 -46.86 -22.76 13.10
N ILE A 564 -47.11 -22.23 11.91
CA ILE A 564 -46.38 -21.07 11.37
C ILE A 564 -47.17 -19.80 11.70
N GLU A 565 -46.50 -18.81 12.29
CA GLU A 565 -47.10 -17.52 12.66
C GLU A 565 -46.77 -16.47 11.58
N ILE A 566 -47.78 -15.86 10.97
CA ILE A 566 -47.61 -14.76 10.02
C ILE A 566 -48.15 -13.49 10.66
N SER A 567 -47.27 -12.51 10.87
CA SER A 567 -47.63 -11.19 11.40
C SER A 567 -47.77 -10.20 10.27
N ARG A 568 -48.93 -9.56 10.17
CA ARG A 568 -49.28 -8.59 9.12
C ARG A 568 -49.55 -7.22 9.72
N ARG A 569 -48.89 -6.18 9.18
CA ARG A 569 -49.10 -4.80 9.63
C ARG A 569 -50.48 -4.25 9.21
N ILE A 570 -51.17 -3.54 10.10
CA ILE A 570 -52.44 -2.86 9.80
C ILE A 570 -52.13 -1.41 9.41
N LYS A 571 -52.49 -1.01 8.18
CA LYS A 571 -52.18 0.33 7.64
C LYS A 571 -53.07 1.46 8.20
N ASN A 572 -54.30 1.13 8.63
CA ASN A 572 -55.30 2.08 9.10
C ASN A 572 -55.79 1.71 10.51
N SER A 573 -54.90 1.75 11.50
CA SER A 573 -55.30 1.65 12.91
C SER A 573 -55.80 3.02 13.39
N ASP A 574 -56.87 3.07 14.18
CA ASP A 574 -57.31 4.31 14.82
C ASP A 574 -56.21 4.87 15.73
N ALA A 575 -55.50 5.90 15.25
CA ALA A 575 -54.36 6.49 15.92
C ALA A 575 -54.70 7.16 17.27
N THR A 576 -55.99 7.30 17.59
CA THR A 576 -56.46 7.96 18.82
C THR A 576 -56.84 6.98 19.95
N SER A 577 -56.85 5.67 19.68
CA SER A 577 -57.18 4.64 20.67
C SER A 577 -55.93 3.99 21.27
N ALA A 578 -55.82 3.93 22.59
CA ALA A 578 -54.77 3.20 23.30
C ALA A 578 -54.83 1.67 23.10
N SER A 579 -55.91 1.16 22.50
CA SER A 579 -56.14 -0.26 22.21
C SER A 579 -56.06 -0.60 20.71
N ALA A 580 -55.54 0.33 19.90
CA ALA A 580 -55.44 0.15 18.45
C ALA A 580 -54.54 -1.06 18.11
N GLN A 581 -55.11 -2.04 17.41
CA GLN A 581 -54.36 -3.18 16.90
C GLN A 581 -53.35 -2.70 15.85
N THR A 582 -52.07 -2.98 16.08
CA THR A 582 -50.98 -2.60 15.18
C THR A 582 -50.63 -3.69 14.18
N ALA A 583 -50.99 -4.94 14.47
CA ALA A 583 -50.76 -6.09 13.62
C ALA A 583 -51.84 -7.17 13.81
N GLU A 584 -52.09 -7.92 12.74
CA GLU A 584 -52.91 -9.13 12.72
C GLU A 584 -51.99 -10.36 12.65
N VAL A 585 -52.26 -11.40 13.45
CA VAL A 585 -51.44 -12.62 13.48
C VAL A 585 -52.26 -13.80 12.98
N PHE A 586 -51.78 -14.44 11.93
CA PHE A 586 -52.34 -15.67 11.36
C PHE A 586 -51.53 -16.87 11.82
N THR A 587 -52.19 -17.97 12.14
CA THR A 587 -51.54 -19.27 12.35
C THR A 587 -51.91 -20.20 11.20
N VAL A 588 -50.92 -20.68 10.47
CA VAL A 588 -51.10 -21.52 9.28
C VAL A 588 -50.31 -22.82 9.44
N ASN A 589 -50.89 -23.91 8.94
CA ASN A 589 -50.26 -25.22 8.88
C ASN A 589 -49.83 -25.46 7.44
N VAL A 590 -48.57 -25.86 7.25
CA VAL A 590 -47.99 -26.14 5.93
C VAL A 590 -47.53 -27.60 5.90
N ASP A 591 -47.64 -28.26 4.75
CA ASP A 591 -47.08 -29.61 4.58
C ASP A 591 -45.55 -29.59 4.72
N GLN A 592 -44.98 -30.54 5.45
CA GLN A 592 -43.53 -30.61 5.68
C GLN A 592 -42.74 -30.78 4.36
N ASN A 593 -43.35 -31.33 3.32
CA ASN A 593 -42.73 -31.48 1.99
C ASN A 593 -43.15 -30.39 1.01
N LEU A 594 -43.83 -29.33 1.48
CA LEU A 594 -44.29 -28.19 0.66
C LEU A 594 -45.12 -28.62 -0.56
N LYS A 595 -45.94 -29.66 -0.42
CA LYS A 595 -46.87 -30.06 -1.50
C LYS A 595 -47.92 -28.98 -1.72
N ILE A 596 -48.21 -28.68 -2.98
CA ILE A 596 -49.26 -27.74 -3.38
C ILE A 596 -50.61 -28.28 -2.87
N GLN A 597 -51.35 -27.47 -2.11
CA GLN A 597 -52.67 -27.81 -1.57
C GLN A 597 -53.76 -26.93 -2.20
N GLU A 598 -55.03 -27.30 -2.05
CA GLU A 598 -56.15 -26.50 -2.59
C GLU A 598 -56.39 -25.18 -1.84
N LYS A 599 -55.71 -24.95 -0.70
CA LYS A 599 -55.89 -23.77 0.15
C LYS A 599 -54.55 -23.21 0.64
N ASP A 600 -53.90 -22.42 -0.21
CA ASP A 600 -52.63 -21.75 0.10
C ASP A 600 -52.85 -20.39 0.78
N PHE A 601 -51.94 -20.00 1.69
CA PHE A 601 -51.99 -18.68 2.33
C PHE A 601 -51.24 -17.65 1.48
N THR A 602 -51.97 -16.67 0.93
CA THR A 602 -51.37 -15.56 0.16
C THR A 602 -50.78 -14.50 1.09
N LEU A 603 -49.49 -14.24 0.90
CA LEU A 603 -48.76 -13.20 1.61
C LEU A 603 -49.15 -11.81 1.08
N LYS A 604 -48.96 -10.78 1.90
CA LYS A 604 -49.06 -9.38 1.52
C LYS A 604 -47.71 -8.70 1.76
N PRO A 605 -47.48 -7.53 1.14
CA PRO A 605 -46.29 -6.74 1.42
C PRO A 605 -46.10 -6.54 2.92
N PHE A 606 -44.86 -6.74 3.37
CA PHE A 606 -44.37 -6.56 4.74
C PHE A 606 -44.87 -7.58 5.77
N ASP A 607 -45.41 -8.72 5.32
CA ASP A 607 -45.69 -9.85 6.20
C ASP A 607 -44.40 -10.45 6.78
N ILE A 608 -44.46 -10.84 8.06
CA ILE A 608 -43.37 -11.51 8.78
C ILE A 608 -43.80 -12.93 9.14
N VAL A 609 -43.17 -13.92 8.54
CA VAL A 609 -43.40 -15.35 8.74
C VAL A 609 -42.41 -15.89 9.77
N SER A 610 -42.91 -16.51 10.84
CA SER A 610 -42.10 -17.05 11.94
C SER A 610 -42.33 -18.55 12.10
N ILE A 611 -41.26 -19.33 11.98
CA ILE A 611 -41.28 -20.80 12.06
C ILE A 611 -40.54 -21.25 13.32
N ARG A 612 -41.25 -21.89 14.25
CA ARG A 612 -40.69 -22.27 15.56
C ARG A 612 -39.96 -23.62 15.51
N SER A 613 -39.05 -23.83 16.46
CA SER A 613 -38.40 -25.12 16.69
C SER A 613 -39.28 -26.08 17.46
N SER A 614 -39.12 -27.37 17.16
CA SER A 614 -39.76 -28.48 17.86
C SER A 614 -39.13 -28.63 19.24
N GLU A 615 -39.97 -28.59 20.28
CA GLU A 615 -39.55 -28.67 21.69
C GLU A 615 -38.86 -30.00 22.05
N SER A 616 -39.01 -31.03 21.20
CA SER A 616 -38.42 -32.36 21.39
C SER A 616 -37.10 -32.58 20.64
N TYR A 617 -36.70 -31.66 19.75
CA TYR A 617 -35.48 -31.82 18.96
C TYR A 617 -34.24 -31.35 19.75
N GLN A 618 -33.24 -32.22 19.86
CA GLN A 618 -31.94 -31.91 20.47
C GLN A 618 -30.85 -32.56 19.62
N VAL A 619 -29.78 -31.81 19.35
CA VAL A 619 -28.60 -32.34 18.66
C VAL A 619 -27.87 -33.37 19.55
N GLN A 620 -27.23 -34.34 18.92
CA GLN A 620 -26.46 -35.38 19.63
C GLN A 620 -25.26 -34.76 20.36
N ARG A 621 -25.13 -35.02 21.67
CA ARG A 621 -24.08 -34.48 22.55
C ARG A 621 -23.06 -35.54 22.97
N GLN A 622 -21.80 -35.17 23.18
CA GLN A 622 -20.69 -36.10 23.45
C GLN A 622 -19.72 -35.63 24.55
N VAL A 623 -19.06 -36.56 25.23
CA VAL A 623 -18.08 -36.34 26.31
C VAL A 623 -16.86 -37.21 26.07
N LYS A 624 -15.65 -36.67 26.29
CA LYS A 624 -14.40 -37.41 26.10
C LYS A 624 -13.83 -37.88 27.44
N VAL A 625 -13.39 -39.13 27.51
CA VAL A 625 -12.65 -39.68 28.65
C VAL A 625 -11.24 -40.01 28.20
N GLU A 626 -10.24 -39.54 28.94
CA GLU A 626 -8.83 -39.74 28.62
C GLU A 626 -7.97 -40.10 29.85
N GLY A 627 -6.89 -40.84 29.61
CA GLY A 627 -5.95 -41.29 30.63
C GLY A 627 -6.17 -42.74 31.08
N GLU A 628 -5.91 -43.01 32.36
CA GLU A 628 -5.86 -44.35 32.97
C GLU A 628 -7.26 -44.89 33.34
N VAL A 629 -8.07 -45.10 32.31
CA VAL A 629 -9.33 -45.86 32.34
C VAL A 629 -9.20 -47.08 31.44
N LEU A 630 -10.07 -48.08 31.59
CA LEU A 630 -9.96 -49.31 30.79
C LEU A 630 -10.20 -49.06 29.30
N TYR A 631 -11.15 -48.18 28.97
CA TYR A 631 -11.50 -47.80 27.59
C TYR A 631 -11.57 -46.27 27.44
N PRO A 632 -10.44 -45.58 27.17
CA PRO A 632 -10.46 -44.15 26.86
C PRO A 632 -11.11 -43.91 25.49
N GLY A 633 -11.89 -42.83 25.35
CA GLY A 633 -12.64 -42.55 24.12
C GLY A 633 -13.73 -41.51 24.29
N THR A 634 -14.53 -41.30 23.24
CA THR A 634 -15.67 -40.38 23.24
C THR A 634 -16.97 -41.14 23.47
N TYR A 635 -17.79 -40.65 24.37
CA TYR A 635 -19.05 -41.24 24.81
C TYR A 635 -20.20 -40.28 24.51
N THR A 636 -21.23 -40.76 23.82
CA THR A 636 -22.46 -39.98 23.62
C THR A 636 -23.23 -39.85 24.94
N ILE A 637 -23.67 -38.61 25.23
CA ILE A 637 -24.59 -38.31 26.33
C ILE A 637 -25.98 -38.80 25.91
N THR A 638 -26.45 -39.85 26.57
CA THR A 638 -27.71 -40.53 26.28
C THR A 638 -28.89 -39.95 27.08
N LYS A 639 -28.62 -39.29 28.21
CA LYS A 639 -29.63 -38.69 29.09
C LYS A 639 -29.24 -37.28 29.50
N LYS A 640 -30.23 -36.41 29.75
CA LYS A 640 -29.98 -35.01 30.13
C LYS A 640 -29.24 -34.88 31.47
N ASP A 641 -29.27 -35.91 32.30
CA ASP A 641 -28.73 -35.96 33.65
C ASP A 641 -27.55 -36.92 33.83
N GLU A 642 -26.93 -37.39 32.73
CA GLU A 642 -25.77 -38.30 32.77
C GLU A 642 -24.57 -37.65 33.49
N ARG A 643 -23.87 -38.40 34.34
CA ARG A 643 -22.82 -37.87 35.23
C ARG A 643 -21.44 -38.47 34.98
N ILE A 644 -20.42 -37.89 35.61
CA ILE A 644 -19.03 -38.37 35.55
C ILE A 644 -18.94 -39.86 35.94
N SER A 645 -19.64 -40.27 37.01
CA SER A 645 -19.64 -41.67 37.45
C SER A 645 -20.19 -42.64 36.40
N ASP A 646 -21.26 -42.25 35.69
CA ASP A 646 -21.87 -43.05 34.61
C ASP A 646 -20.91 -43.21 33.44
N ILE A 647 -20.25 -42.12 33.05
CA ILE A 647 -19.27 -42.11 31.96
C ILE A 647 -18.04 -42.95 32.30
N ILE A 648 -17.50 -42.85 33.53
CA ILE A 648 -16.36 -43.66 33.98
C ILE A 648 -16.71 -45.15 34.08
N LYS A 649 -17.94 -45.47 34.49
CA LYS A 649 -18.43 -46.86 34.50
C LYS A 649 -18.51 -47.43 33.09
N ARG A 650 -19.00 -46.64 32.12
CA ARG A 650 -19.03 -47.00 30.69
C ARG A 650 -17.64 -47.12 30.08
N ALA A 651 -16.67 -46.35 30.60
CA ALA A 651 -15.25 -46.48 30.25
C ALA A 651 -14.56 -47.72 30.84
N GLY A 652 -15.33 -48.63 31.46
CA GLY A 652 -14.82 -49.87 32.04
C GLY A 652 -14.12 -49.70 33.39
N GLY A 653 -14.30 -48.55 34.04
CA GLY A 653 -13.65 -48.23 35.32
C GLY A 653 -12.20 -47.74 35.17
N LEU A 654 -11.51 -47.66 36.31
CA LEU A 654 -10.14 -47.13 36.37
C LEU A 654 -9.11 -48.25 36.15
N SER A 655 -7.97 -47.91 35.54
CA SER A 655 -6.84 -48.85 35.41
C SER A 655 -6.10 -49.05 36.75
N PRO A 656 -5.33 -50.13 36.95
CA PRO A 656 -4.54 -50.34 38.18
C PRO A 656 -3.45 -49.27 38.42
N LEU A 657 -3.09 -48.49 37.40
CA LEU A 657 -2.08 -47.43 37.48
C LEU A 657 -2.71 -46.03 37.57
N ALA A 658 -4.04 -45.96 37.68
CA ALA A 658 -4.78 -44.71 37.72
C ALA A 658 -4.55 -43.95 39.01
N TYR A 659 -4.20 -42.67 38.88
CA TYR A 659 -4.13 -41.76 40.01
C TYR A 659 -5.47 -41.08 40.22
N VAL A 660 -6.30 -41.72 41.04
CA VAL A 660 -7.69 -41.29 41.30
C VAL A 660 -7.75 -39.88 41.88
N GLU A 661 -6.84 -39.52 42.79
CA GLU A 661 -6.75 -38.18 43.37
C GLU A 661 -6.30 -37.10 42.36
N GLY A 662 -5.73 -37.51 41.23
CA GLY A 662 -5.30 -36.64 40.15
C GLY A 662 -6.36 -36.36 39.09
N ALA A 663 -7.55 -36.96 39.20
CA ALA A 663 -8.60 -36.80 38.20
C ALA A 663 -9.09 -35.35 38.09
N SER A 664 -9.35 -34.91 36.86
CA SER A 664 -9.84 -33.57 36.56
C SER A 664 -10.92 -33.58 35.47
N LEU A 665 -11.82 -32.61 35.54
CA LEU A 665 -12.80 -32.31 34.51
C LEU A 665 -12.39 -31.01 33.81
N LYS A 666 -12.27 -31.06 32.49
CA LYS A 666 -12.15 -29.87 31.65
C LYS A 666 -13.49 -29.62 30.98
N ARG A 667 -14.17 -28.55 31.38
CA ARG A 667 -15.43 -28.14 30.76
C ARG A 667 -15.14 -27.38 29.47
N THR A 668 -15.38 -28.02 28.34
CA THR A 668 -15.20 -27.36 27.03
C THR A 668 -16.44 -26.61 26.58
N GLY A 669 -17.57 -26.75 27.31
CA GLY A 669 -18.87 -26.13 27.06
C GLY A 669 -18.76 -24.79 26.32
N GLY A 670 -19.49 -24.72 25.20
CA GLY A 670 -19.30 -23.79 24.09
C GLY A 670 -19.04 -22.32 24.48
N ALA A 671 -18.42 -21.59 23.55
CA ALA A 671 -18.19 -20.16 23.64
C ALA A 671 -19.44 -19.34 24.06
N GLU A 672 -20.64 -19.91 23.91
CA GLU A 672 -21.93 -19.31 24.27
C GLU A 672 -22.33 -19.52 25.75
N ALA A 673 -22.08 -20.67 26.36
CA ALA A 673 -22.26 -20.84 27.82
C ALA A 673 -21.22 -20.01 28.61
N ARG A 674 -20.03 -19.81 28.02
CA ARG A 674 -19.02 -18.86 28.48
C ARG A 674 -19.42 -17.39 28.30
N ALA A 675 -20.55 -17.06 27.66
CA ALA A 675 -21.03 -15.69 27.54
C ALA A 675 -21.88 -15.28 28.75
N ALA A 676 -22.73 -16.16 29.25
CA ALA A 676 -23.70 -15.84 30.30
C ALA A 676 -23.11 -15.68 31.72
N ASP A 677 -22.07 -16.45 32.10
CA ASP A 677 -21.49 -16.44 33.46
C ASP A 677 -20.17 -15.64 33.57
N SER A 678 -19.89 -14.77 32.59
CA SER A 678 -18.53 -14.28 32.33
C SER A 678 -18.28 -12.79 32.51
N LEU A 679 -19.30 -11.95 32.70
CA LEU A 679 -19.09 -10.50 32.76
C LEU A 679 -18.37 -10.06 34.04
N GLU A 680 -18.69 -10.65 35.19
CA GLU A 680 -18.03 -10.31 36.47
C GLU A 680 -16.64 -10.95 36.59
N ARG A 681 -16.48 -12.24 36.26
CA ARG A 681 -15.16 -12.90 36.30
C ARG A 681 -14.20 -12.32 35.26
N ARG A 682 -14.65 -12.02 34.04
CA ARG A 682 -13.79 -11.33 33.06
C ARG A 682 -13.48 -9.90 33.49
N LYS A 683 -14.37 -9.18 34.18
CA LYS A 683 -14.06 -7.86 34.73
C LYS A 683 -12.98 -7.95 35.80
N GLU A 684 -13.12 -8.85 36.78
CA GLU A 684 -12.08 -9.08 37.79
C GLU A 684 -10.75 -9.56 37.20
N GLU A 685 -10.79 -10.46 36.22
CA GLU A 685 -9.59 -10.97 35.56
C GLU A 685 -8.92 -9.91 34.69
N LYS A 686 -9.72 -9.12 33.96
CA LYS A 686 -9.23 -7.99 33.16
C LYS A 686 -8.72 -6.86 34.05
N GLU A 687 -9.30 -6.63 35.22
CA GLU A 687 -8.80 -5.70 36.23
C GLU A 687 -7.50 -6.18 36.88
N LYS A 688 -7.39 -7.48 37.21
CA LYS A 688 -6.14 -8.09 37.69
C LYS A 688 -5.05 -8.00 36.62
N LEU A 689 -5.39 -8.24 35.34
CA LEU A 689 -4.50 -8.06 34.19
C LEU A 689 -4.09 -6.60 33.96
N MET A 690 -5.02 -5.66 34.09
CA MET A 690 -4.77 -4.22 33.98
C MET A 690 -3.88 -3.72 35.13
N ASN A 691 -4.08 -4.21 36.35
CA ASN A 691 -3.23 -3.89 37.49
C ASN A 691 -1.82 -4.50 37.34
N LEU A 692 -1.71 -5.70 36.76
CA LEU A 692 -0.41 -6.32 36.40
C LEU A 692 0.26 -5.64 35.20
N GLN A 693 -0.49 -5.13 34.23
CA GLN A 693 0.03 -4.31 33.13
C GLN A 693 0.46 -2.92 33.59
N ARG A 694 -0.23 -2.33 34.57
CA ARG A 694 0.22 -1.10 35.24
C ARG A 694 1.54 -1.32 35.99
N LEU A 695 1.74 -2.51 36.57
CA LEU A 695 3.04 -2.92 37.11
C LEU A 695 4.12 -3.16 36.02
N LYS A 696 3.75 -3.51 34.77
CA LYS A 696 4.67 -3.53 33.62
C LYS A 696 5.14 -2.11 33.22
N GLN A 697 4.34 -1.07 33.44
CA GLN A 697 4.68 0.31 33.11
C GLN A 697 5.67 0.96 34.09
N THR A 698 5.89 0.38 35.26
CA THR A 698 6.85 0.88 36.28
C THR A 698 8.25 0.23 36.20
N GLY A 699 8.66 -0.33 35.05
CA GLY A 699 10.08 -0.58 34.78
C GLY A 699 10.67 -1.94 35.17
N ALA A 700 9.87 -3.02 35.24
CA ALA A 700 10.42 -4.37 35.44
C ALA A 700 11.03 -4.93 34.14
N LYS A 701 12.35 -5.20 34.14
CA LYS A 701 13.14 -5.63 32.96
C LYS A 701 13.07 -7.12 32.58
N ASP A 702 12.38 -7.99 33.33
CA ASP A 702 12.28 -9.42 33.00
C ASP A 702 10.81 -9.83 32.80
N THR A 703 10.37 -9.89 31.55
CA THR A 703 8.98 -10.20 31.16
C THR A 703 8.72 -11.70 30.89
N THR A 704 9.78 -12.49 30.67
CA THR A 704 9.67 -13.89 30.22
C THR A 704 9.43 -14.90 31.36
N THR A 705 9.82 -14.59 32.60
CA THR A 705 9.54 -15.42 33.79
C THR A 705 8.11 -15.24 34.29
N ILE A 706 7.58 -14.02 34.22
CA ILE A 706 6.22 -13.70 34.71
C ILE A 706 5.13 -14.33 33.82
N GLU A 707 5.35 -14.44 32.50
CA GLU A 707 4.39 -15.07 31.57
C GLU A 707 4.35 -16.60 31.69
N LYS A 708 5.49 -17.25 31.98
CA LYS A 708 5.54 -18.68 32.32
C LYS A 708 4.85 -18.98 33.66
N ASP A 709 5.07 -18.14 34.67
CA ASP A 709 4.43 -18.27 35.99
C ASP A 709 2.90 -18.06 35.91
N LEU A 710 2.44 -17.21 34.97
CA LEU A 710 1.02 -16.97 34.69
C LEU A 710 0.35 -18.10 33.88
N GLN A 711 1.08 -18.82 33.01
CA GLN A 711 0.53 -19.96 32.27
C GLN A 711 0.27 -21.18 33.17
N VAL A 712 1.09 -21.41 34.20
CA VAL A 712 0.89 -22.51 35.16
C VAL A 712 -0.36 -22.30 36.03
N LEU A 713 -0.75 -21.05 36.28
CA LEU A 713 -1.96 -20.70 37.03
C LEU A 713 -3.27 -20.80 36.21
N ARG A 714 -3.20 -20.93 34.88
CA ARG A 714 -4.34 -20.94 33.94
C ARG A 714 -4.78 -22.36 33.55
N SER A 715 -4.84 -23.29 34.51
CA SER A 715 -5.38 -24.61 34.19
C SER A 715 -6.91 -24.54 34.19
N ASP A 716 -7.56 -24.74 33.04
CA ASP A 716 -9.02 -24.92 32.90
C ASP A 716 -9.53 -26.26 33.52
N LEU A 717 -8.66 -26.92 34.30
CA LEU A 717 -8.93 -28.20 34.94
C LEU A 717 -9.62 -27.95 36.27
N VAL A 718 -10.86 -28.41 36.38
CA VAL A 718 -11.55 -28.51 37.65
C VAL A 718 -11.13 -29.83 38.29
N GLY A 719 -10.36 -29.76 39.38
CA GLY A 719 -9.98 -30.95 40.13
C GLY A 719 -11.23 -31.63 40.69
N ILE A 720 -11.44 -32.91 40.35
CA ILE A 720 -12.57 -33.70 40.84
C ILE A 720 -12.09 -34.73 41.86
N ASP A 721 -12.90 -34.95 42.88
CA ASP A 721 -12.66 -36.01 43.86
C ASP A 721 -13.26 -37.31 43.34
N LEU A 722 -12.59 -37.92 42.35
CA LEU A 722 -13.09 -39.10 41.65
C LEU A 722 -13.24 -40.30 42.60
N GLU A 723 -12.42 -40.40 43.64
CA GLU A 723 -12.51 -41.46 44.63
C GLU A 723 -13.85 -41.39 45.38
N ARG A 724 -14.25 -40.18 45.79
CA ARG A 724 -15.54 -39.96 46.45
C ARG A 724 -16.71 -40.10 45.48
N ILE A 725 -16.56 -39.66 44.22
CA ILE A 725 -17.58 -39.80 43.17
C ILE A 725 -17.91 -41.27 42.92
N LEU A 726 -16.91 -42.13 42.80
CA LEU A 726 -17.10 -43.56 42.55
C LEU A 726 -17.64 -44.31 43.79
N LYS A 727 -17.26 -43.90 45.01
CA LYS A 727 -17.78 -44.48 46.26
C LYS A 727 -19.21 -44.04 46.58
N LYS A 728 -19.60 -42.82 46.19
CA LYS A 728 -20.95 -42.25 46.38
C LYS A 728 -21.41 -41.55 45.09
N PRO A 729 -21.87 -42.32 44.09
CA PRO A 729 -22.51 -41.78 42.89
C PRO A 729 -23.71 -40.88 43.25
N LEU A 730 -24.07 -39.93 42.38
CA LEU A 730 -25.13 -38.93 42.61
C LEU A 730 -24.87 -37.92 43.73
N SER A 731 -23.70 -37.96 44.37
CA SER A 731 -23.32 -36.93 45.34
C SER A 731 -23.11 -35.56 44.67
N ARG A 732 -23.08 -34.49 45.46
CA ARG A 732 -22.80 -33.12 44.95
C ARG A 732 -21.48 -33.02 44.16
N ASN A 733 -20.55 -33.94 44.38
CA ASN A 733 -19.27 -33.97 43.69
C ASN A 733 -19.33 -34.70 42.33
N ASP A 734 -20.38 -35.49 42.09
CA ASP A 734 -20.60 -36.23 40.84
C ASP A 734 -21.33 -35.34 39.84
N LEU A 735 -20.57 -34.55 39.09
CA LEU A 735 -21.12 -33.51 38.22
C LEU A 735 -21.84 -34.13 37.00
N ILE A 736 -22.89 -33.44 36.53
CA ILE A 736 -23.53 -33.73 35.25
C ILE A 736 -22.57 -33.32 34.14
N VAL A 737 -22.40 -34.20 33.14
CA VAL A 737 -21.52 -33.94 32.01
C VAL A 737 -22.23 -33.12 30.94
N GLU A 738 -21.51 -32.18 30.35
CA GLU A 738 -21.98 -31.29 29.30
C GLU A 738 -21.33 -31.63 27.95
N ASP A 739 -21.91 -31.10 26.86
CA ASP A 739 -21.36 -31.35 25.52
C ASP A 739 -19.93 -30.84 25.39
N GLY A 740 -19.06 -31.73 24.91
CA GLY A 740 -17.63 -31.56 24.75
C GLY A 740 -16.78 -31.85 26.01
N ASP A 741 -17.37 -32.01 27.19
CA ASP A 741 -16.62 -32.15 28.46
C ASP A 741 -15.52 -33.23 28.33
N VAL A 742 -14.35 -32.96 28.95
CA VAL A 742 -13.22 -33.90 28.95
C VAL A 742 -12.91 -34.33 30.37
N ILE A 743 -13.11 -35.60 30.68
CA ILE A 743 -12.76 -36.22 31.96
C ILE A 743 -11.38 -36.84 31.81
N ARG A 744 -10.41 -36.39 32.62
CA ARG A 744 -9.02 -36.83 32.56
C ARG A 744 -8.62 -37.53 33.85
N VAL A 745 -8.14 -38.77 33.73
CA VAL A 745 -7.62 -39.58 34.83
C VAL A 745 -6.12 -39.83 34.60
N PRO A 746 -5.19 -39.14 35.27
CA PRO A 746 -3.76 -39.32 35.03
C PRO A 746 -3.23 -40.63 35.62
N LYS A 747 -2.02 -41.01 35.21
CA LYS A 747 -1.23 -42.10 35.82
C LYS A 747 -0.56 -41.65 37.11
N GLU A 748 -0.44 -42.56 38.08
CA GLU A 748 0.28 -42.28 39.33
C GLU A 748 1.79 -42.19 39.07
N LEU A 749 2.35 -41.00 39.30
CA LEU A 749 3.77 -40.73 39.12
C LEU A 749 4.50 -40.92 40.44
N GLN A 750 5.58 -41.70 40.44
CA GLN A 750 6.42 -41.95 41.62
C GLN A 750 7.43 -40.81 41.90
N THR A 751 7.22 -39.63 41.35
CA THR A 751 8.14 -38.48 41.45
C THR A 751 7.40 -37.18 41.74
N VAL A 752 8.09 -36.26 42.40
CA VAL A 752 7.67 -34.87 42.64
C VAL A 752 8.61 -33.97 41.85
N ARG A 753 8.06 -33.04 41.08
CA ARG A 753 8.85 -32.09 40.29
C ARG A 753 9.13 -30.84 41.13
N VAL A 754 10.38 -30.35 41.15
CA VAL A 754 10.75 -29.09 41.83
C VAL A 754 11.30 -28.10 40.80
N THR A 755 10.63 -26.97 40.66
CA THR A 755 10.89 -25.95 39.62
C THR A 755 10.92 -24.52 40.20
N GLY A 756 11.45 -23.57 39.42
CA GLY A 756 11.60 -22.16 39.81
C GLY A 756 12.96 -21.84 40.45
N GLU A 757 12.97 -20.94 41.43
CA GLU A 757 14.15 -20.39 42.10
C GLU A 757 14.76 -21.33 43.17
N VAL A 758 15.24 -22.48 42.70
CA VAL A 758 16.02 -23.47 43.47
C VAL A 758 17.41 -23.63 42.83
N LEU A 759 18.38 -24.18 43.56
CA LEU A 759 19.74 -24.30 43.03
C LEU A 759 19.84 -25.20 41.79
N LYS A 760 19.09 -26.31 41.75
CA LYS A 760 19.03 -27.21 40.60
C LYS A 760 17.63 -27.81 40.42
N PRO A 761 16.77 -27.24 39.57
CA PRO A 761 15.45 -27.80 39.26
C PRO A 761 15.55 -29.25 38.78
N ASN A 762 14.81 -30.17 39.39
CA ASN A 762 14.81 -31.60 39.07
C ASN A 762 13.51 -32.29 39.51
N SER A 763 13.33 -33.54 39.06
CA SER A 763 12.29 -34.44 39.59
C SER A 763 12.91 -35.38 40.62
N ILE A 764 12.28 -35.48 41.79
CA ILE A 764 12.77 -36.24 42.94
C ILE A 764 11.79 -37.38 43.21
N VAL A 765 12.30 -38.57 43.52
CA VAL A 765 11.47 -39.72 43.89
C VAL A 765 10.57 -39.35 45.08
N TYR A 766 9.28 -39.65 44.96
CA TYR A 766 8.31 -39.43 46.01
C TYR A 766 8.57 -40.38 47.16
N ILE A 767 8.78 -39.81 48.35
CA ILE A 767 8.88 -40.53 49.62
C ILE A 767 7.74 -40.06 50.50
N LYS A 768 6.89 -40.99 50.92
CA LYS A 768 5.75 -40.71 51.80
C LYS A 768 6.24 -40.08 53.11
N GLY A 769 5.63 -38.94 53.48
CA GLY A 769 5.99 -38.20 54.71
C GLY A 769 7.20 -37.28 54.60
N ARG A 770 7.92 -37.27 53.47
CA ARG A 770 8.99 -36.28 53.23
C ARG A 770 8.38 -34.87 53.14
N SER A 771 8.95 -33.93 53.88
CA SER A 771 8.42 -32.56 53.93
C SER A 771 8.69 -31.80 52.63
N PHE A 772 7.87 -30.79 52.33
CA PHE A 772 8.07 -29.86 51.22
C PHE A 772 9.51 -29.31 51.18
N LYS A 773 10.02 -28.87 52.33
CA LYS A 773 11.40 -28.39 52.45
C LYS A 773 12.41 -29.50 52.11
N GLY A 774 12.17 -30.73 52.54
CA GLY A 774 13.01 -31.87 52.20
C GLY A 774 13.08 -32.18 50.70
N TYR A 775 12.07 -31.82 49.91
CA TYR A 775 12.13 -31.88 48.44
C TYR A 775 12.89 -30.70 47.85
N VAL A 776 12.65 -29.47 48.34
CA VAL A 776 13.42 -28.30 47.92
C VAL A 776 14.92 -28.45 48.22
N ASP A 777 15.28 -28.98 49.39
CA ASP A 777 16.66 -29.27 49.76
C ASP A 777 17.26 -30.37 48.87
N GLY A 778 16.44 -31.32 48.40
CA GLY A 778 16.84 -32.32 47.38
C GLY A 778 17.11 -31.74 45.98
N ALA A 779 16.63 -30.52 45.73
CA ALA A 779 16.97 -29.69 44.55
C ALA A 779 18.14 -28.72 44.84
N GLY A 780 18.89 -28.96 45.93
CA GLY A 780 19.99 -28.12 46.40
C GLY A 780 19.56 -26.95 47.30
N GLY A 781 18.28 -26.82 47.61
CA GLY A 781 17.75 -25.73 48.42
C GLY A 781 17.33 -24.52 47.59
N PHE A 782 16.86 -23.49 48.29
CA PHE A 782 16.40 -22.23 47.67
C PHE A 782 17.56 -21.39 47.11
N SER A 783 17.38 -20.77 45.94
CA SER A 783 18.33 -19.78 45.41
C SER A 783 18.36 -18.49 46.26
N TYR A 784 19.39 -17.64 46.07
CA TYR A 784 19.51 -16.35 46.78
C TYR A 784 18.31 -15.42 46.51
N ASN A 785 17.73 -15.48 45.32
CA ASN A 785 16.60 -14.65 44.90
C ASN A 785 15.23 -15.29 45.15
N ALA A 786 15.18 -16.46 45.78
CA ALA A 786 13.95 -17.20 46.00
C ALA A 786 12.96 -16.49 46.94
N TYR A 787 11.72 -16.34 46.49
CA TYR A 787 10.61 -15.93 47.32
C TYR A 787 10.01 -17.13 48.06
N LYS A 788 10.75 -17.59 49.08
CA LYS A 788 10.40 -18.75 49.94
C LYS A 788 8.97 -18.72 50.49
N ARG A 789 8.38 -17.52 50.65
CA ARG A 789 7.01 -17.33 51.17
C ARG A 789 5.93 -17.50 50.11
N GLY A 790 6.27 -17.35 48.82
CA GLY A 790 5.35 -17.54 47.71
C GLY A 790 5.43 -18.94 47.10
N ALA A 791 6.21 -19.85 47.67
CA ALA A 791 6.33 -21.20 47.13
C ALA A 791 5.01 -21.97 47.31
N TYR A 792 4.59 -22.70 46.27
CA TYR A 792 3.33 -23.44 46.24
C TYR A 792 3.50 -24.80 45.58
N ILE A 793 2.53 -25.69 45.83
CA ILE A 793 2.41 -27.00 45.20
C ILE A 793 1.24 -26.98 44.23
N VAL A 794 1.44 -27.47 43.01
CA VAL A 794 0.39 -27.82 42.05
C VAL A 794 0.21 -29.33 42.09
N TYR A 795 -1.00 -29.80 42.42
CA TYR A 795 -1.34 -31.23 42.41
C TYR A 795 -1.77 -31.68 41.01
N SER A 796 -1.73 -33.00 40.74
CA SER A 796 -2.00 -33.54 39.40
C SER A 796 -3.43 -33.29 38.89
N ASN A 797 -4.38 -33.00 39.79
CA ASN A 797 -5.75 -32.61 39.45
C ASN A 797 -5.90 -31.11 39.11
N GLY A 798 -4.81 -30.34 39.07
CA GLY A 798 -4.79 -28.90 38.77
C GLY A 798 -5.00 -27.98 39.98
N SER A 799 -5.32 -28.53 41.17
CA SER A 799 -5.46 -27.72 42.39
C SER A 799 -4.11 -27.21 42.92
N VAL A 800 -4.11 -26.03 43.55
CA VAL A 800 -2.90 -25.36 44.05
C VAL A 800 -2.97 -25.13 45.56
N ALA A 801 -1.89 -25.44 46.28
CA ALA A 801 -1.74 -25.14 47.70
C ALA A 801 -0.46 -24.34 47.98
N ALA A 802 -0.61 -23.15 48.55
CA ALA A 802 0.51 -22.27 48.90
C ALA A 802 1.02 -22.49 50.33
N ALA A 803 2.31 -22.23 50.55
CA ALA A 803 2.88 -22.16 51.90
C ALA A 803 2.25 -21.00 52.69
N LYS A 804 1.84 -21.25 53.94
CA LYS A 804 1.24 -20.25 54.83
C LYS A 804 2.19 -19.91 55.97
N LYS A 805 2.25 -18.66 56.41
CA LYS A 805 3.06 -18.23 57.55
C LYS A 805 2.18 -18.10 58.79
N PHE A 806 2.61 -18.68 59.90
CA PHE A 806 2.05 -18.43 61.22
C PHE A 806 3.19 -18.03 62.18
N LEU A 807 3.10 -16.82 62.74
CA LEU A 807 4.16 -16.21 63.58
C LEU A 807 5.56 -16.22 62.93
N PHE A 808 6.48 -17.08 63.39
CA PHE A 808 7.85 -17.18 62.88
C PHE A 808 8.09 -18.43 62.02
N PHE A 809 7.10 -19.33 61.90
CA PHE A 809 7.22 -20.61 61.18
C PHE A 809 6.43 -20.60 59.86
N ASN A 810 7.01 -21.21 58.83
CA ASN A 810 6.32 -21.46 57.56
C ASN A 810 5.68 -22.86 57.63
N ASN A 811 4.37 -22.94 57.46
CA ASN A 811 3.63 -24.18 57.29
C ASN A 811 3.51 -24.50 55.79
N TYR A 812 4.11 -25.59 55.36
CA TYR A 812 4.11 -26.02 53.96
C TYR A 812 3.05 -27.10 53.71
N PRO A 813 2.44 -27.16 52.51
CA PRO A 813 1.45 -28.18 52.20
C PRO A 813 2.07 -29.57 52.10
N GLN A 814 1.24 -30.60 52.25
CA GLN A 814 1.63 -31.99 52.09
C GLN A 814 1.95 -32.28 50.61
N VAL A 815 3.09 -32.93 50.37
CA VAL A 815 3.51 -33.30 49.02
C VAL A 815 2.87 -34.64 48.65
N LYS A 816 2.29 -34.71 47.44
CA LYS A 816 1.65 -35.92 46.89
C LYS A 816 2.42 -36.43 45.64
N PRO A 817 2.24 -37.71 45.26
CA PRO A 817 2.79 -38.24 44.01
C PRO A 817 2.40 -37.37 42.80
N GLY A 818 3.34 -37.15 41.88
CA GLY A 818 3.11 -36.36 40.66
C GLY A 818 2.87 -34.86 40.87
N ALA A 819 3.02 -34.35 42.10
CA ALA A 819 2.88 -32.93 42.40
C ALA A 819 4.12 -32.13 41.92
N GLU A 820 3.89 -30.85 41.62
CA GLU A 820 4.94 -29.90 41.27
C GLU A 820 5.08 -28.84 42.34
N ILE A 821 6.27 -28.74 42.92
CA ILE A 821 6.68 -27.67 43.82
C ILE A 821 7.27 -26.54 42.98
N PHE A 822 6.64 -25.38 43.02
CA PHE A 822 7.13 -24.19 42.33
C PHE A 822 7.62 -23.14 43.34
N VAL A 823 8.83 -22.62 43.12
CA VAL A 823 9.44 -21.57 43.93
C VAL A 823 9.56 -20.27 43.10
N PRO A 824 8.79 -19.22 43.41
CA PRO A 824 8.88 -17.96 42.66
C PRO A 824 10.10 -17.12 43.05
N LYS A 825 10.44 -16.13 42.23
CA LYS A 825 11.47 -15.11 42.48
C LYS A 825 10.95 -13.96 43.36
N ARG A 826 11.81 -13.35 44.19
CA ARG A 826 11.47 -12.15 44.96
C ARG A 826 11.37 -10.93 44.03
N ALA A 827 10.32 -10.14 44.21
CA ALA A 827 10.21 -8.83 43.57
C ALA A 827 11.28 -7.87 44.15
N GLU A 828 12.03 -7.21 43.28
CA GLU A 828 12.98 -6.15 43.66
C GLU A 828 12.21 -4.93 44.20
N ARG A 829 12.68 -4.34 45.30
CA ARG A 829 12.11 -3.12 45.89
C ARG A 829 13.10 -1.97 45.75
N GLU A 830 12.70 -0.88 45.13
CA GLU A 830 13.47 0.38 45.15
C GLU A 830 13.47 0.98 46.56
N LYS A 831 14.63 1.51 46.99
CA LYS A 831 14.77 2.19 48.29
C LYS A 831 14.17 3.59 48.18
N ILE A 832 13.18 3.90 49.01
CA ILE A 832 12.56 5.23 49.09
C ILE A 832 13.62 6.23 49.56
N GLY A 833 13.90 7.27 48.76
CA GLY A 833 14.82 8.35 49.10
C GLY A 833 14.29 9.23 50.24
N ILE A 834 15.19 9.96 50.90
CA ILE A 834 14.90 10.80 52.09
C ILE A 834 13.73 11.77 51.84
N GLN A 835 13.56 12.27 50.61
CA GLN A 835 12.42 13.12 50.22
C GLN A 835 11.06 12.41 50.32
N GLY A 836 10.98 11.11 50.01
CA GLY A 836 9.74 10.33 50.15
C GLY A 836 9.33 10.12 51.61
N ILE A 837 10.29 10.02 52.52
CA ILE A 837 10.03 9.89 53.96
C ILE A 837 9.50 11.22 54.52
N VAL A 838 10.06 12.36 54.09
CA VAL A 838 9.57 13.69 54.50
C VAL A 838 8.14 13.93 54.03
N GLY A 839 7.80 13.55 52.80
CA GLY A 839 6.44 13.66 52.26
C GLY A 839 5.39 12.82 53.02
N ILE A 840 5.75 11.60 53.41
CA ILE A 840 4.85 10.73 54.20
C ILE A 840 4.68 11.30 55.62
N SER A 841 5.75 11.80 56.23
CA SER A 841 5.69 12.37 57.59
C SER A 841 4.85 13.66 57.67
N THR A 842 4.90 14.51 56.64
CA THR A 842 4.08 15.71 56.56
C THR A 842 2.60 15.38 56.32
N ALA A 843 2.29 14.40 55.46
CA ALA A 843 0.92 13.95 55.24
C ALA A 843 0.27 13.34 56.50
N ILE A 844 1.03 12.54 57.27
CA ILE A 844 0.56 11.99 58.55
C ILE A 844 0.35 13.09 59.59
N ALA A 845 1.24 14.09 59.65
CA ALA A 845 1.07 15.23 60.56
C ALA A 845 -0.14 16.11 60.19
N SER A 846 -0.42 16.30 58.90
CA SER A 846 -1.62 17.02 58.42
C SER A 846 -2.91 16.27 58.76
N LEU A 847 -2.93 14.94 58.59
CA LEU A 847 -4.06 14.09 58.96
C LEU A 847 -4.30 14.09 60.47
N ALA A 848 -3.23 14.05 61.27
CA ALA A 848 -3.32 14.14 62.73
C ALA A 848 -3.85 15.52 63.17
N ALA A 849 -3.42 16.61 62.52
CA ALA A 849 -3.93 17.95 62.80
C ALA A 849 -5.41 18.10 62.46
N ILE A 850 -5.87 17.52 61.34
CA ILE A 850 -7.28 17.47 60.93
C ILE A 850 -8.12 16.65 61.93
N PHE A 851 -7.59 15.53 62.42
CA PHE A 851 -8.26 14.73 63.44
C PHE A 851 -8.39 15.45 64.78
N ILE A 852 -7.37 16.22 65.18
CA ILE A 852 -7.39 17.00 66.43
C ILE A 852 -8.32 18.21 66.32
N THR A 853 -8.47 18.82 65.15
CA THR A 853 -9.43 19.93 64.95
C THR A 853 -10.88 19.44 64.82
N LEU A 854 -11.11 18.19 64.41
CA LEU A 854 -12.44 17.55 64.40
C LEU A 854 -12.91 17.10 65.80
N LEU A 855 -12.00 17.00 66.77
CA LEU A 855 -12.27 16.56 68.15
C LEU A 855 -12.35 17.72 69.16
N LYS A 856 -12.35 18.98 68.72
CA LYS A 856 -12.35 20.17 69.58
C LYS A 856 -13.53 21.10 69.35
#